data_AF-A0A168FCX6-F1
#
_entry.id   AF-A0A168FCX6-F1
#
_cell.length_a   1.000
_cell.length_b   1.000
_cell.length_c   1.000
_cell.angle_alpha   90.00
_cell.angle_beta   90.00
_cell.angle_gamma   90.00
#
_symmetry.space_group_name_H-M   'P 1'
#
loop_
_entity.id
_entity.type
_entity.pdbx_description
1 polymer ?
#
loop_
_entity_poly.entity_id
_entity_poly.type
_entity_poly.pdbx_seq_one_letter_code
_entity_poly.pdbx_strand_id
1 'polypeptide(L)'
;MVPAAEAVASVVTVQLTAVPVAKANYGFCGTTEEFCTTKCQSNCVLHPKPPGGAASTSLVSNRVIGYYESWSARKECHKVAPENLPLDALTHVNFAFAYIDPSSLDIVPMDGATPGSLFKDTANIKSIKSSIKVWISVGGWTFSDNGTATQPVFGSIAADAGKRQLFANKVVSFMRQYGFDGLDIDWEYPGAPDRGGQTQDTKNYVALLKTLRDTFSSSGGDYGLTFTAPSSYWYLRWFDLPGMLPYVDWINLMSYDLHGVWDASNPIGSIVQGHTNLTEIKLAAELFWRVKIPPSKMALGFGFYGRSFTLSDSGCTKPGCAFKGASNPGPCSDAGGILAYYEIMSVLAAHTDIKPTYDKDSAVKYFTFARDQWVSYDDSVTFKQKVDWANSVGFGGALIWASDLDDDKYTAHAGLVGRAVSSNPSLRLRDNAIINARAVKQNLAGSNGQDCFAYKGKCVNLNDNAAMQAACGDGFTVVGWDDAGCGKKNCHCGKPICCPSSSAPKDCTWRGDNTGQGTKTDCSAQCFPGEQNIAGIGSSWGGGFTNDGNTNKCGRGYKVFCCPNPDERQVTQSCYYAECRANCKNGYSSAFKKTEGCHFGSRQYCCPDPVEIAGCHWEVGDGNSDCANLKCNATEVEVDRSQFADSYTGRCFWGRKAPVCCTVKRATPKPASCSADLCTKLPGFCPPDGNDEGANGWKGKRDLIPHPINDDSTNALLRRDITEYRSYLYNGAIIITQAAAYPAIGALYGVKNSAQVLKKTFRLIPGYCIGTAIQVVTFVNIQANTLFGLQAEHPIDRQIIAAFIESASQGTLRGRAQQILPAIGAAFFQNDWNTHDPRIAALGAIGSRYGASPDSVAARIMEAFGSTKWPEPFLATDAALNGAKGRIMKLEAATAITTITKLANAAVKLDTVAAADELLQAIRIGFAVFDYINTSDGTSKWNLVRRQVWTQFGLVEKTFGVRNLQAWWLLFTADYFEAVQDHAHSWADEAITAAAAPFLQAHSKGGNLAQYASVMSTLQGWLDTYKQAMTLPDSSTTFGFITGPVPP
;
A
#
# COMPACT_ATOMS: atom_id res chain seq x y z
N MET A 1 22.23 -22.14 -32.18
CA MET A 1 21.67 -21.06 -33.02
C MET A 1 20.54 -20.41 -32.24
N VAL A 2 20.71 -19.16 -31.83
CA VAL A 2 19.75 -18.32 -31.07
C VAL A 2 19.91 -16.88 -31.62
N PRO A 3 18.85 -16.04 -31.65
CA PRO A 3 18.76 -14.94 -32.62
C PRO A 3 18.71 -13.53 -31.99
N ALA A 4 18.37 -12.55 -32.84
CA ALA A 4 17.66 -11.30 -32.55
C ALA A 4 18.40 -10.15 -31.84
N ALA A 5 18.77 -9.15 -32.65
CA ALA A 5 18.79 -7.73 -32.35
C ALA A 5 18.46 -6.94 -33.64
N GLU A 6 18.25 -5.62 -33.55
CA GLU A 6 18.05 -4.69 -34.69
C GLU A 6 16.71 -4.76 -35.47
N ALA A 7 15.60 -4.44 -34.79
CA ALA A 7 14.34 -4.05 -35.48
C ALA A 7 13.43 -3.08 -34.68
N VAL A 8 14.00 -2.19 -33.85
CA VAL A 8 13.22 -1.17 -33.09
C VAL A 8 13.97 0.17 -33.03
N ALA A 9 14.01 0.91 -34.13
CA ALA A 9 14.70 2.21 -34.21
C ALA A 9 14.06 3.21 -35.21
N SER A 10 12.72 3.23 -35.30
CA SER A 10 12.00 4.14 -36.20
C SER A 10 10.54 4.36 -35.79
N VAL A 11 10.32 4.87 -34.57
CA VAL A 11 8.99 5.31 -34.10
C VAL A 11 9.02 6.81 -33.77
N VAL A 12 8.55 7.60 -34.74
CA VAL A 12 7.97 8.94 -34.61
C VAL A 12 8.57 9.83 -33.50
N THR A 13 9.70 10.45 -33.82
CA THR A 13 10.21 11.63 -33.09
C THR A 13 9.23 12.80 -33.28
N VAL A 14 8.20 12.93 -32.43
CA VAL A 14 7.51 14.22 -32.25
C VAL A 14 8.40 15.11 -31.40
N GLN A 15 9.50 15.55 -32.00
CA GLN A 15 10.17 16.76 -31.55
C GLN A 15 9.15 17.90 -31.61
N LEU A 16 9.02 18.68 -30.53
CA LEU A 16 8.68 20.09 -30.63
C LEU A 16 9.87 20.86 -31.26
N THR A 17 10.38 20.36 -32.39
CA THR A 17 11.18 21.17 -33.30
C THR A 17 10.28 22.32 -33.70
N ALA A 18 10.73 23.53 -33.39
CA ALA A 18 10.25 24.70 -34.10
C ALA A 18 10.26 24.36 -35.60
N VAL A 19 9.07 24.31 -36.21
CA VAL A 19 8.98 24.56 -37.65
C VAL A 19 9.73 25.87 -37.87
N PRO A 20 10.72 25.93 -38.78
CA PRO A 20 11.54 27.13 -38.92
C PRO A 20 10.62 28.35 -39.08
N VAL A 21 10.77 29.28 -38.14
CA VAL A 21 9.83 30.39 -37.84
C VAL A 21 9.38 31.17 -39.08
N ALA A 22 10.22 31.19 -40.12
CA ALA A 22 9.96 31.70 -41.46
C ALA A 22 8.71 31.13 -42.20
N LYS A 23 7.95 30.19 -41.64
CA LYS A 23 6.71 29.64 -42.25
C LYS A 23 5.41 29.88 -41.47
N ALA A 24 5.45 30.46 -40.27
CA ALA A 24 4.25 30.79 -39.49
C ALA A 24 3.83 32.25 -39.71
N ASN A 25 2.52 32.51 -39.91
CA ASN A 25 2.00 33.87 -40.16
C ASN A 25 2.29 34.87 -39.03
N TYR A 26 2.52 34.37 -37.81
CA TYR A 26 2.72 35.16 -36.58
C TYR A 26 4.16 35.09 -36.03
N GLY A 27 5.10 34.42 -36.73
CA GLY A 27 6.46 34.23 -36.24
C GLY A 27 6.63 33.20 -35.11
N PHE A 28 5.56 32.51 -34.71
CA PHE A 28 5.59 31.38 -33.78
C PHE A 28 4.38 30.47 -34.04
N CYS A 29 4.35 29.29 -33.41
CA CYS A 29 3.20 28.39 -33.41
C CYS A 29 2.62 28.27 -32.00
N GLY A 30 1.39 28.76 -31.81
CA GLY A 30 0.60 28.58 -30.60
C GLY A 30 -0.24 27.30 -30.60
N THR A 31 -1.13 27.20 -29.62
CA THR A 31 -1.98 26.02 -29.34
C THR A 31 -3.45 26.19 -29.71
N THR A 32 -3.89 27.41 -30.05
CA THR A 32 -5.29 27.73 -30.40
C THR A 32 -5.64 27.36 -31.85
N GLU A 33 -6.93 27.45 -32.19
CA GLU A 33 -7.46 27.12 -33.52
C GLU A 33 -6.80 27.93 -34.66
N GLU A 34 -6.38 29.16 -34.40
CA GLU A 34 -5.67 30.01 -35.38
C GLU A 34 -4.31 29.42 -35.81
N PHE A 35 -3.71 28.56 -34.99
CA PHE A 35 -2.46 27.86 -35.28
C PHE A 35 -2.67 26.43 -35.82
N CYS A 36 -3.92 25.98 -35.96
CA CYS A 36 -4.37 24.69 -36.47
C CYS A 36 -4.19 24.55 -38.00
N THR A 37 -3.10 25.10 -38.55
CA THR A 37 -2.79 25.08 -39.99
C THR A 37 -1.67 24.09 -40.28
N THR A 38 -1.64 23.55 -41.50
CA THR A 38 -0.60 22.64 -42.01
C THR A 38 0.82 23.23 -42.00
N LYS A 39 0.98 24.53 -41.72
CA LYS A 39 2.26 25.21 -41.56
C LYS A 39 2.77 25.25 -40.11
N CYS A 40 1.92 25.02 -39.10
CA CYS A 40 2.29 25.11 -37.68
C CYS A 40 2.09 23.81 -36.90
N GLN A 41 0.94 23.13 -37.08
CA GLN A 41 0.65 21.87 -36.39
C GLN A 41 0.32 20.79 -37.42
N SER A 42 1.15 19.74 -37.49
CA SER A 42 0.95 18.61 -38.40
C SER A 42 -0.15 17.64 -37.96
N ASN A 43 -0.47 17.63 -36.66
CA ASN A 43 -1.58 16.90 -36.05
C ASN A 43 -2.30 17.85 -35.08
N CYS A 44 -3.19 18.69 -35.61
CA CYS A 44 -3.91 19.65 -34.78
C CYS A 44 -4.88 18.94 -33.82
N VAL A 45 -4.61 19.07 -32.53
CA VAL A 45 -5.51 18.64 -31.45
C VAL A 45 -5.64 19.81 -30.49
N LEU A 46 -6.76 20.52 -30.56
CA LEU A 46 -6.99 21.74 -29.77
C LEU A 46 -6.96 21.43 -28.27
N HIS A 47 -7.66 20.38 -27.85
CA HIS A 47 -7.67 19.87 -26.48
C HIS A 47 -7.16 18.42 -26.47
N PRO A 48 -5.85 18.18 -26.29
CA PRO A 48 -5.32 16.83 -26.15
C PRO A 48 -5.97 16.16 -24.94
N LYS A 49 -6.25 14.86 -25.04
CA LYS A 49 -6.65 14.06 -23.88
C LYS A 49 -5.40 13.61 -23.12
N PRO A 50 -5.48 13.37 -21.80
CA PRO A 50 -4.37 12.80 -21.05
C PRO A 50 -3.90 11.49 -21.71
N PRO A 51 -2.59 11.33 -21.97
CA PRO A 51 -2.04 10.06 -22.39
C PRO A 51 -2.21 9.06 -21.24
N GLY A 52 -2.65 7.85 -21.57
CA GLY A 52 -3.06 6.84 -20.59
C GLY A 52 -2.00 6.46 -19.55
N GLY A 53 -2.46 5.85 -18.46
CA GLY A 53 -1.63 5.46 -17.32
C GLY A 53 -1.92 6.30 -16.08
N ALA A 54 -3.16 6.26 -15.59
CA ALA A 54 -3.55 6.84 -14.31
C ALA A 54 -2.82 6.15 -13.13
N ALA A 55 -2.63 6.86 -12.03
CA ALA A 55 -2.27 6.23 -10.76
C ALA A 55 -3.35 5.24 -10.31
N SER A 56 -2.97 4.11 -9.69
CA SER A 56 -3.93 3.11 -9.17
C SER A 56 -4.68 3.59 -7.92
N THR A 57 -4.12 4.58 -7.21
CA THR A 57 -4.63 5.15 -5.96
C THR A 57 -4.97 6.63 -6.12
N SER A 58 -5.83 7.15 -5.23
CA SER A 58 -6.19 8.57 -5.24
C SER A 58 -4.95 9.46 -5.05
N LEU A 59 -4.96 10.65 -5.63
CA LEU A 59 -3.87 11.62 -5.60
C LEU A 59 -3.32 11.86 -4.19
N VAL A 60 -4.20 12.06 -3.21
CA VAL A 60 -3.82 12.29 -1.80
C VAL A 60 -3.47 11.01 -1.04
N SER A 61 -3.90 9.83 -1.52
CA SER A 61 -3.49 8.53 -1.00
C SER A 61 -2.13 8.08 -1.54
N ASN A 62 -1.75 8.55 -2.73
CA ASN A 62 -0.50 8.19 -3.41
C ASN A 62 0.68 9.02 -2.89
N ARG A 63 0.61 10.34 -3.07
CA ARG A 63 1.69 11.26 -2.70
C ARG A 63 1.15 12.65 -2.39
N VAL A 64 1.49 13.15 -1.20
CA VAL A 64 1.36 14.57 -0.83
C VAL A 64 2.75 15.10 -0.48
N ILE A 65 3.20 16.13 -1.19
CA ILE A 65 4.52 16.76 -1.07
C ILE A 65 4.35 18.13 -0.44
N GLY A 66 4.84 18.33 0.77
CA GLY A 66 4.85 19.65 1.42
C GLY A 66 6.18 20.36 1.19
N TYR A 67 6.19 21.49 0.49
CA TYR A 67 7.36 22.37 0.49
C TYR A 67 7.41 23.10 1.83
N TYR A 68 8.61 23.20 2.40
CA TYR A 68 8.89 23.93 3.63
C TYR A 68 9.79 25.12 3.32
N GLU A 69 9.29 26.33 3.50
CA GLU A 69 10.07 27.55 3.36
C GLU A 69 11.16 27.59 4.44
N SER A 70 12.43 27.48 4.07
CA SER A 70 13.56 27.54 5.01
C SER A 70 13.66 28.89 5.71
N TRP A 71 13.11 29.94 5.10
CA TRP A 71 12.95 31.26 5.71
C TRP A 71 11.83 31.33 6.75
N SER A 72 10.93 30.33 6.84
CA SER A 72 9.94 30.24 7.91
C SER A 72 10.59 30.14 9.30
N ALA A 73 11.75 29.47 9.38
CA ALA A 73 12.55 29.39 10.61
C ALA A 73 13.06 30.75 11.13
N ARG A 74 13.03 31.82 10.33
CA ARG A 74 13.44 33.19 10.70
C ARG A 74 12.30 34.22 10.68
N LYS A 75 11.05 33.82 10.47
CA LYS A 75 9.88 34.70 10.67
C LYS A 75 9.71 34.96 12.18
N GLU A 76 9.32 36.18 12.57
CA GLU A 76 9.04 36.52 13.98
C GLU A 76 7.62 36.13 14.41
N CYS A 77 6.66 36.15 13.48
CA CYS A 77 5.30 35.66 13.69
C CYS A 77 4.96 34.53 12.70
N HIS A 78 4.03 33.66 13.10
CA HIS A 78 3.72 32.38 12.43
C HIS A 78 4.97 31.55 12.08
N LYS A 79 5.95 31.51 13.00
CA LYS A 79 7.21 30.79 12.84
C LYS A 79 6.98 29.27 12.90
N VAL A 80 7.10 28.61 11.76
CA VAL A 80 7.01 27.15 11.66
C VAL A 80 8.41 26.54 11.56
N ALA A 81 8.71 25.62 12.47
CA ALA A 81 9.89 24.76 12.40
C ALA A 81 9.52 23.44 11.67
N PRO A 82 10.49 22.71 11.06
CA PRO A 82 10.19 21.48 10.30
C PRO A 82 9.41 20.44 11.13
N GLU A 83 9.70 20.33 12.43
CA GLU A 83 9.05 19.42 13.36
C GLU A 83 7.61 19.83 13.76
N ASN A 84 7.15 21.00 13.32
CA ASN A 84 5.79 21.51 13.52
C ASN A 84 4.91 21.37 12.26
N LEU A 85 5.48 20.98 11.10
CA LEU A 85 4.68 20.69 9.89
C LEU A 85 3.68 19.56 10.14
N PRO A 86 2.48 19.55 9.53
CA PRO A 86 1.48 18.50 9.74
C PRO A 86 1.83 17.17 9.03
N LEU A 87 2.81 16.44 9.56
CA LEU A 87 3.40 15.25 8.93
C LEU A 87 2.41 14.10 8.71
N ASP A 88 1.24 14.10 9.36
CA ASP A 88 0.17 13.12 9.10
C ASP A 88 -0.32 13.23 7.65
N ALA A 89 -0.58 14.47 7.20
CA ALA A 89 -1.07 14.78 5.86
C ALA A 89 -0.01 14.60 4.77
N LEU A 90 1.27 14.61 5.13
CA LEU A 90 2.39 14.63 4.18
C LEU A 90 2.98 13.23 3.97
N THR A 91 3.42 12.96 2.75
CA THR A 91 4.23 11.77 2.41
C THR A 91 5.69 12.14 2.14
N HIS A 92 5.90 13.35 1.62
CA HIS A 92 7.19 13.94 1.29
C HIS A 92 7.26 15.35 1.88
N VAL A 93 8.44 15.77 2.33
CA VAL A 93 8.74 17.16 2.70
C VAL A 93 9.94 17.62 1.89
N ASN A 94 9.77 18.70 1.13
CA ASN A 94 10.80 19.32 0.31
C ASN A 94 11.35 20.55 1.05
N PHE A 95 12.63 20.55 1.40
CA PHE A 95 13.30 21.71 1.99
C PHE A 95 13.53 22.77 0.91
N ALA A 96 12.88 23.92 1.01
CA ALA A 96 12.88 24.98 0.01
C ALA A 96 13.43 26.30 0.60
N PHE A 97 14.66 26.72 0.34
CA PHE A 97 15.63 26.16 -0.61
C PHE A 97 17.03 26.07 -0.03
N ALA A 98 17.80 25.11 -0.53
CA ALA A 98 19.25 25.22 -0.55
C ALA A 98 19.72 25.88 -1.85
N TYR A 99 20.85 26.57 -1.76
CA TYR A 99 21.55 27.15 -2.90
C TYR A 99 22.78 26.32 -3.24
N ILE A 100 23.40 26.64 -4.38
CA ILE A 100 24.67 26.07 -4.83
C ILE A 100 25.73 27.17 -4.73
N ASP A 101 26.83 26.91 -4.04
CA ASP A 101 27.96 27.84 -4.05
C ASP A 101 28.56 27.93 -5.47
N PRO A 102 28.65 29.13 -6.08
CA PRO A 102 29.11 29.27 -7.46
C PRO A 102 30.56 28.82 -7.70
N SER A 103 31.39 28.73 -6.66
CA SER A 103 32.82 28.43 -6.74
C SER A 103 33.14 26.95 -6.48
N SER A 104 32.53 26.34 -5.46
CA SER A 104 32.82 24.96 -5.04
C SER A 104 31.77 23.93 -5.50
N LEU A 105 30.60 24.41 -5.94
CA LEU A 105 29.41 23.63 -6.25
C LEU A 105 28.86 22.82 -5.05
N ASP A 106 29.19 23.24 -3.82
CA ASP A 106 28.60 22.70 -2.60
C ASP A 106 27.15 23.17 -2.43
N ILE A 107 26.32 22.31 -1.82
CA ILE A 107 24.97 22.67 -1.38
C ILE A 107 25.08 23.46 -0.07
N VAL A 108 24.54 24.67 -0.06
CA VAL A 108 24.65 25.65 1.03
C VAL A 108 23.27 26.22 1.40
N PRO A 109 23.09 26.81 2.59
CA PRO A 109 21.86 27.55 2.91
C PRO A 109 21.65 28.70 1.91
N MET A 110 20.39 29.06 1.63
CA MET A 110 20.07 30.10 0.64
C MET A 110 20.67 31.49 0.96
N ASP A 111 20.89 31.78 2.23
CA ASP A 111 21.46 33.02 2.72
C ASP A 111 22.14 32.81 4.08
N GLY A 112 22.94 33.79 4.52
CA GLY A 112 23.63 33.75 5.81
C GLY A 112 22.74 33.87 7.05
N ALA A 113 21.44 34.16 6.89
CA ALA A 113 20.46 34.19 7.98
C ALA A 113 19.80 32.81 8.20
N THR A 114 19.86 31.92 7.22
CA THR A 114 19.32 30.56 7.27
C THR A 114 20.28 29.64 8.03
N PRO A 115 19.89 29.08 9.20
CA PRO A 115 20.79 28.24 9.97
C PRO A 115 21.15 26.95 9.23
N GLY A 116 22.44 26.64 9.08
CA GLY A 116 22.88 25.37 8.49
C GLY A 116 22.48 24.11 9.29
N SER A 117 22.01 24.27 10.54
CA SER A 117 21.39 23.18 11.30
C SER A 117 20.06 22.74 10.69
N LEU A 118 19.33 23.65 10.01
CA LEU A 118 17.97 23.43 9.54
C LEU A 118 17.87 22.27 8.53
N PHE A 119 18.96 21.97 7.81
CA PHE A 119 19.09 20.76 7.00
C PHE A 119 18.96 19.48 7.82
N LYS A 120 19.69 19.41 8.95
CA LYS A 120 19.63 18.31 9.91
C LYS A 120 18.27 18.28 10.61
N ASP A 121 17.76 19.44 11.02
CA ASP A 121 16.49 19.55 11.75
C ASP A 121 15.31 19.10 10.86
N THR A 122 15.35 19.41 9.57
CA THR A 122 14.38 18.94 8.57
C THR A 122 14.54 17.44 8.28
N ALA A 123 15.75 16.91 8.10
CA ALA A 123 15.94 15.46 7.96
C ALA A 123 15.51 14.67 9.22
N ASN A 124 15.67 15.26 10.41
CA ASN A 124 15.27 14.68 11.68
C ASN A 124 13.75 14.50 11.83
N ILE A 125 12.89 15.09 10.98
CA ILE A 125 11.44 14.83 11.04
C ILE A 125 11.10 13.36 10.74
N LYS A 126 12.04 12.58 10.17
CA LYS A 126 11.95 11.11 10.08
C LYS A 126 11.91 10.41 11.45
N SER A 127 12.35 11.07 12.52
CA SER A 127 12.13 10.58 13.90
C SER A 127 10.68 10.76 14.40
N ILE A 128 9.86 11.51 13.67
CA ILE A 128 8.45 11.78 13.97
C ILE A 128 7.54 10.87 13.16
N LYS A 129 7.86 10.70 11.87
CA LYS A 129 7.18 9.83 10.93
C LYS A 129 8.24 9.12 10.09
N SER A 130 8.60 7.91 10.48
CA SER A 130 9.64 7.08 9.86
C SER A 130 9.38 6.74 8.38
N SER A 131 8.13 6.87 7.93
CA SER A 131 7.72 6.69 6.54
C SER A 131 7.79 7.97 5.68
N ILE A 132 8.02 9.15 6.27
CA ILE A 132 8.15 10.40 5.49
C ILE A 132 9.46 10.38 4.69
N LYS A 133 9.41 10.86 3.46
CA LYS A 133 10.60 11.11 2.64
C LYS A 133 10.96 12.59 2.75
N VAL A 134 12.23 12.91 3.00
CA VAL A 134 12.71 14.29 3.13
C VAL A 134 13.65 14.59 1.97
N TRP A 135 13.30 15.56 1.15
CA TRP A 135 13.98 15.91 -0.10
C TRP A 135 14.60 17.30 0.02
N ILE A 136 15.71 17.53 -0.68
CA ILE A 136 16.34 18.83 -0.77
C ILE A 136 15.94 19.50 -2.10
N SER A 137 15.21 20.62 -2.04
CA SER A 137 14.95 21.44 -3.23
C SER A 137 16.06 22.48 -3.37
N VAL A 138 16.65 22.53 -4.56
CA VAL A 138 17.76 23.41 -4.89
C VAL A 138 17.32 24.37 -5.98
N GLY A 139 17.52 25.68 -5.76
CA GLY A 139 17.13 26.74 -6.69
C GLY A 139 16.04 27.65 -6.12
N GLY A 140 14.93 27.76 -6.85
CA GLY A 140 13.81 28.67 -6.59
C GLY A 140 13.97 30.04 -7.25
N TRP A 141 12.91 30.85 -7.15
CA TRP A 141 12.82 32.15 -7.81
C TRP A 141 14.01 33.06 -7.50
N THR A 142 14.32 33.32 -6.23
CA THR A 142 15.39 34.25 -5.85
C THR A 142 16.80 33.75 -6.17
N PHE A 143 16.99 32.45 -6.43
CA PHE A 143 18.28 31.90 -6.91
C PHE A 143 18.59 32.36 -8.34
N SER A 144 17.55 32.57 -9.15
CA SER A 144 17.65 32.88 -10.58
C SER A 144 17.46 34.39 -10.88
N ASP A 145 17.52 35.25 -9.85
CA ASP A 145 17.31 36.69 -10.00
C ASP A 145 18.44 37.39 -10.77
N ASN A 146 18.05 38.35 -11.61
CA ASN A 146 18.94 39.04 -12.54
C ASN A 146 20.09 39.76 -11.84
N GLY A 147 21.32 39.49 -12.29
CA GLY A 147 22.54 40.14 -11.76
C GLY A 147 23.06 39.55 -10.45
N THR A 148 22.49 38.45 -9.96
CA THR A 148 23.00 37.71 -8.79
C THR A 148 24.16 36.76 -9.18
N ALA A 149 25.01 36.41 -8.21
CA ALA A 149 26.08 35.44 -8.43
C ALA A 149 25.56 33.99 -8.66
N THR A 150 24.34 33.70 -8.24
CA THR A 150 23.67 32.40 -8.37
C THR A 150 22.99 32.20 -9.72
N GLN A 151 22.50 33.26 -10.36
CA GLN A 151 21.80 33.20 -11.65
C GLN A 151 22.46 32.30 -12.71
N PRO A 152 23.78 32.41 -13.02
CA PRO A 152 24.38 31.59 -14.07
C PRO A 152 24.69 30.14 -13.64
N VAL A 153 24.51 29.79 -12.36
CA VAL A 153 25.07 28.55 -11.80
C VAL A 153 24.44 27.30 -12.40
N PHE A 154 23.11 27.23 -12.54
CA PHE A 154 22.47 26.07 -13.18
C PHE A 154 22.91 25.89 -14.64
N GLY A 155 22.92 26.97 -15.45
CA GLY A 155 23.39 26.91 -16.83
C GLY A 155 24.87 26.50 -16.94
N SER A 156 25.72 27.03 -16.06
CA SER A 156 27.14 26.67 -15.93
C SER A 156 27.36 25.20 -15.58
N ILE A 157 26.60 24.66 -14.62
CA ILE A 157 26.66 23.23 -14.26
C ILE A 157 26.13 22.39 -15.41
N ALA A 158 24.96 22.73 -15.94
CA ALA A 158 24.29 21.95 -16.98
C ALA A 158 25.12 21.86 -18.27
N ALA A 159 25.83 22.93 -18.66
CA ALA A 159 26.65 22.95 -19.87
C ALA A 159 27.92 22.06 -19.77
N ASP A 160 28.61 22.04 -18.64
CA ASP A 160 29.92 21.40 -18.48
C ASP A 160 29.84 19.99 -17.87
N ALA A 161 30.37 18.98 -18.57
CA ALA A 161 30.32 17.59 -18.12
C ALA A 161 31.04 17.32 -16.80
N GLY A 162 32.16 17.99 -16.56
CA GLY A 162 32.91 17.90 -15.29
C GLY A 162 32.15 18.53 -14.14
N LYS A 163 31.53 19.70 -14.37
CA LYS A 163 30.66 20.36 -13.37
C LYS A 163 29.40 19.55 -13.07
N ARG A 164 28.73 18.97 -14.08
CA ARG A 164 27.60 18.04 -13.87
C ARG A 164 27.99 16.89 -12.93
N GLN A 165 29.13 16.23 -13.18
CA GLN A 165 29.57 15.10 -12.36
C GLN A 165 30.02 15.53 -10.97
N LEU A 166 30.75 16.66 -10.85
CA LEU A 166 31.15 17.22 -9.56
C LEU A 166 29.92 17.56 -8.72
N PHE A 167 28.96 18.29 -9.28
CA PHE A 167 27.70 18.64 -8.61
C PHE A 167 26.92 17.39 -8.18
N ALA A 168 26.78 16.38 -9.05
CA ALA A 168 26.10 15.13 -8.67
C ALA A 168 26.79 14.41 -7.50
N ASN A 169 28.12 14.38 -7.48
CA ASN A 169 28.89 13.83 -6.37
C ASN A 169 28.71 14.65 -5.07
N LYS A 170 28.66 15.99 -5.16
CA LYS A 170 28.39 16.89 -4.03
C LYS A 170 26.98 16.68 -3.47
N VAL A 171 25.96 16.56 -4.31
CA VAL A 171 24.58 16.27 -3.87
C VAL A 171 24.49 14.91 -3.17
N VAL A 172 25.07 13.84 -3.72
CA VAL A 172 25.11 12.53 -3.03
C VAL A 172 25.82 12.62 -1.68
N SER A 173 26.90 13.41 -1.59
CA SER A 173 27.64 13.62 -0.34
C SER A 173 26.80 14.36 0.70
N PHE A 174 26.10 15.41 0.28
CA PHE A 174 25.17 16.18 1.12
C PHE A 174 23.98 15.34 1.59
N MET A 175 23.31 14.62 0.68
CA MET A 175 22.18 13.75 1.02
C MET A 175 22.59 12.66 2.02
N ARG A 176 23.78 12.07 1.87
CA ARG A 176 24.36 11.13 2.86
C ARG A 176 24.68 11.78 4.20
N GLN A 177 25.24 12.99 4.20
CA GLN A 177 25.66 13.69 5.42
C GLN A 177 24.48 14.06 6.31
N TYR A 178 23.39 14.57 5.72
CA TYR A 178 22.22 15.03 6.46
C TYR A 178 21.08 14.00 6.50
N GLY A 179 21.10 12.99 5.63
CA GLY A 179 20.07 11.95 5.55
C GLY A 179 18.84 12.34 4.74
N PHE A 180 19.01 13.05 3.62
CA PHE A 180 17.92 13.29 2.65
C PHE A 180 17.69 12.06 1.75
N ASP A 181 16.45 11.87 1.30
CA ASP A 181 16.00 10.75 0.47
C ASP A 181 15.92 11.08 -1.03
N GLY A 182 16.11 12.34 -1.42
CA GLY A 182 16.10 12.74 -2.82
C GLY A 182 16.41 14.22 -3.06
N LEU A 183 16.61 14.55 -4.34
CA LEU A 183 16.88 15.89 -4.86
C LEU A 183 15.73 16.38 -5.72
N ASP A 184 15.39 17.65 -5.57
CA ASP A 184 14.45 18.37 -6.41
C ASP A 184 15.13 19.60 -7.02
N ILE A 185 15.02 19.79 -8.33
CA ILE A 185 15.63 20.91 -9.05
C ILE A 185 14.58 21.94 -9.47
N ASP A 186 14.69 23.14 -8.89
CA ASP A 186 13.81 24.27 -9.11
C ASP A 186 14.58 25.36 -9.87
N TRP A 187 14.91 25.09 -11.13
CA TRP A 187 15.55 26.06 -12.02
C TRP A 187 14.50 26.95 -12.67
N GLU A 188 14.51 28.25 -12.35
CA GLU A 188 13.48 29.22 -12.76
C GLU A 188 13.99 30.38 -13.64
N TYR A 189 14.25 30.19 -14.95
CA TYR A 189 13.98 28.99 -15.76
C TYR A 189 15.09 28.75 -16.79
N PRO A 190 15.38 27.48 -17.17
CA PRO A 190 16.27 27.17 -18.28
C PRO A 190 15.80 27.87 -19.56
N GLY A 191 16.73 28.40 -20.36
CA GLY A 191 16.43 29.02 -21.66
C GLY A 191 15.66 30.35 -21.65
N ALA A 192 15.07 30.77 -20.52
CA ALA A 192 14.31 32.02 -20.42
C ALA A 192 15.25 33.23 -20.26
N PRO A 193 15.38 34.13 -21.26
CA PRO A 193 16.38 35.21 -21.23
C PRO A 193 16.14 36.23 -20.12
N ASP A 194 14.87 36.47 -19.78
CA ASP A 194 14.42 37.32 -18.67
C ASP A 194 14.80 36.79 -17.28
N ARG A 195 15.28 35.54 -17.21
CA ARG A 195 15.84 34.87 -16.03
C ARG A 195 17.31 34.43 -16.22
N GLY A 196 17.97 34.91 -17.28
CA GLY A 196 19.38 34.59 -17.58
C GLY A 196 19.62 33.24 -18.26
N GLY A 197 18.57 32.53 -18.66
CA GLY A 197 18.65 31.26 -19.39
C GLY A 197 19.11 31.43 -20.85
N GLN A 198 19.72 30.38 -21.39
CA GLN A 198 20.29 30.33 -22.74
C GLN A 198 19.72 29.15 -23.55
N THR A 199 19.63 29.28 -24.87
CA THR A 199 18.89 28.30 -25.72
C THR A 199 19.45 26.87 -25.67
N GLN A 200 20.72 26.69 -25.33
CA GLN A 200 21.32 25.36 -25.11
C GLN A 200 20.86 24.67 -23.82
N ASP A 201 20.27 25.40 -22.86
CA ASP A 201 19.86 24.88 -21.56
C ASP A 201 18.88 23.72 -21.69
N THR A 202 17.96 23.76 -22.67
CA THR A 202 17.01 22.68 -22.95
C THR A 202 17.69 21.31 -23.10
N LYS A 203 18.82 21.24 -23.82
CA LYS A 203 19.59 19.99 -23.99
C LYS A 203 20.49 19.71 -22.80
N ASN A 204 21.09 20.76 -22.24
CA ASN A 204 22.01 20.67 -21.13
C ASN A 204 21.32 20.19 -19.84
N TYR A 205 20.05 20.55 -19.64
CA TYR A 205 19.27 20.15 -18.47
C TYR A 205 18.92 18.66 -18.51
N VAL A 206 18.59 18.10 -19.69
CA VAL A 206 18.48 16.65 -19.90
C VAL A 206 19.80 15.95 -19.52
N ALA A 207 20.94 16.50 -19.95
CA ALA A 207 22.25 15.95 -19.61
C ALA A 207 22.55 16.03 -18.10
N LEU A 208 22.12 17.10 -17.41
CA LEU A 208 22.23 17.25 -15.95
C LEU A 208 21.40 16.20 -15.21
N LEU A 209 20.11 16.05 -15.54
CA LEU A 209 19.24 15.05 -14.91
C LEU A 209 19.75 13.62 -15.16
N LYS A 210 20.26 13.32 -16.37
CA LYS A 210 20.94 12.05 -16.66
C LYS A 210 22.14 11.82 -15.73
N THR A 211 23.07 12.77 -15.66
CA THR A 211 24.27 12.62 -14.81
C THR A 211 23.90 12.47 -13.33
N LEU A 212 22.88 13.19 -12.85
CA LEU A 212 22.36 13.03 -11.49
C LEU A 212 21.82 11.61 -11.26
N ARG A 213 20.91 11.12 -12.13
CA ARG A 213 20.34 9.77 -12.00
C ARG A 213 21.39 8.67 -12.06
N ASP A 214 22.31 8.73 -13.03
CA ASP A 214 23.40 7.75 -13.18
C ASP A 214 24.28 7.69 -11.92
N THR A 215 24.58 8.86 -11.33
CA THR A 215 25.38 8.99 -10.10
C THR A 215 24.62 8.48 -8.88
N PHE A 216 23.33 8.78 -8.76
CA PHE A 216 22.48 8.33 -7.66
C PHE A 216 22.38 6.80 -7.67
N SER A 217 22.05 6.19 -8.81
CA SER A 217 21.99 4.74 -8.98
C SER A 217 23.33 4.06 -8.67
N SER A 218 24.44 4.67 -9.08
CA SER A 218 25.80 4.16 -8.83
C SER A 218 26.27 4.36 -7.37
N SER A 219 25.58 5.19 -6.58
CA SER A 219 25.92 5.44 -5.17
C SER A 219 25.49 4.33 -4.22
N GLY A 220 24.61 3.42 -4.64
CA GLY A 220 24.02 2.39 -3.77
C GLY A 220 23.02 2.93 -2.73
N GLY A 221 22.66 4.21 -2.79
CA GLY A 221 21.54 4.79 -2.07
C GLY A 221 20.28 4.86 -2.94
N ASP A 222 19.12 4.59 -2.34
CA ASP A 222 17.80 4.72 -2.97
C ASP A 222 17.35 6.19 -2.97
N TYR A 223 18.00 7.00 -3.83
CA TYR A 223 17.76 8.44 -3.93
C TYR A 223 16.80 8.78 -5.08
N GLY A 224 15.76 9.54 -4.75
CA GLY A 224 14.85 10.11 -5.73
C GLY A 224 15.42 11.37 -6.41
N LEU A 225 14.92 11.66 -7.61
CA LEU A 225 15.22 12.86 -8.38
C LEU A 225 13.94 13.39 -9.06
N THR A 226 13.62 14.66 -8.83
CA THR A 226 12.49 15.39 -9.42
C THR A 226 12.96 16.72 -10.00
N PHE A 227 12.06 17.37 -10.74
CA PHE A 227 12.19 18.79 -11.06
C PHE A 227 10.83 19.47 -11.01
N THR A 228 10.87 20.77 -10.75
CA THR A 228 9.69 21.62 -10.74
C THR A 228 9.51 22.32 -12.09
N ALA A 229 8.26 22.30 -12.58
CA ALA A 229 7.87 22.72 -13.92
C ALA A 229 6.81 23.85 -13.85
N PRO A 230 6.96 24.91 -14.66
CA PRO A 230 6.01 26.00 -14.72
C PRO A 230 4.72 25.62 -15.46
N SER A 231 3.60 26.24 -15.08
CA SER A 231 2.33 26.10 -15.81
C SER A 231 2.26 26.91 -17.12
N SER A 232 3.08 27.96 -17.26
CA SER A 232 3.03 28.83 -18.44
C SER A 232 3.83 28.27 -19.62
N TYR A 233 3.26 28.34 -20.83
CA TYR A 233 3.97 27.93 -22.06
C TYR A 233 5.26 28.73 -22.30
N TRP A 234 5.31 30.00 -21.90
CA TRP A 234 6.47 30.89 -22.10
C TRP A 234 7.75 30.34 -21.45
N TYR A 235 7.62 29.76 -20.26
CA TYR A 235 8.74 29.12 -19.56
C TYR A 235 8.84 27.62 -19.89
N LEU A 236 7.70 26.90 -19.96
CA LEU A 236 7.69 25.44 -20.16
C LEU A 236 8.28 25.01 -21.52
N ARG A 237 8.22 25.86 -22.56
CA ARG A 237 8.77 25.57 -23.89
C ARG A 237 10.28 25.24 -23.92
N TRP A 238 11.02 25.56 -22.86
CA TRP A 238 12.45 25.29 -22.73
C TRP A 238 12.77 23.94 -22.08
N PHE A 239 11.76 23.19 -21.63
CA PHE A 239 11.90 21.89 -21.00
C PHE A 239 11.68 20.78 -22.05
N ASP A 240 12.69 19.94 -22.29
CA ASP A 240 12.55 18.72 -23.11
C ASP A 240 11.89 17.63 -22.26
N LEU A 241 10.60 17.79 -21.95
CA LEU A 241 9.87 16.91 -21.02
C LEU A 241 10.02 15.41 -21.39
N PRO A 242 9.93 14.96 -22.67
CA PRO A 242 10.17 13.57 -23.04
C PRO A 242 11.62 13.12 -22.83
N GLY A 243 12.60 13.99 -23.05
CA GLY A 243 14.02 13.71 -22.78
C GLY A 243 14.37 13.68 -21.29
N MET A 244 13.66 14.45 -20.46
CA MET A 244 13.86 14.55 -19.01
C MET A 244 13.18 13.40 -18.25
N LEU A 245 11.99 12.98 -18.67
CA LEU A 245 11.14 12.01 -17.97
C LEU A 245 11.82 10.67 -17.59
N PRO A 246 12.71 10.07 -18.40
CA PRO A 246 13.39 8.81 -18.04
C PRO A 246 14.32 8.89 -16.82
N TYR A 247 14.75 10.11 -16.45
CA TYR A 247 15.71 10.33 -15.37
C TYR A 247 15.06 10.73 -14.05
N VAL A 248 13.74 10.98 -14.02
CA VAL A 248 13.04 11.52 -12.86
C VAL A 248 11.88 10.65 -12.40
N ASP A 249 11.63 10.68 -11.09
CA ASP A 249 10.59 9.87 -10.46
C ASP A 249 9.20 10.43 -10.78
N TRP A 250 9.04 11.76 -10.74
CA TRP A 250 7.89 12.52 -11.22
C TRP A 250 8.28 13.98 -11.50
N ILE A 251 7.31 14.77 -11.97
CA ILE A 251 7.42 16.21 -12.24
C ILE A 251 6.52 16.96 -11.25
N ASN A 252 7.05 18.02 -10.65
CA ASN A 252 6.33 18.90 -9.72
C ASN A 252 5.71 20.07 -10.51
N LEU A 253 4.39 20.10 -10.72
CA LEU A 253 3.73 21.17 -11.51
C LEU A 253 3.31 22.35 -10.65
N MET A 254 3.84 23.54 -10.92
CA MET A 254 3.44 24.78 -10.27
C MET A 254 2.12 25.31 -10.85
N SER A 255 0.99 24.69 -10.48
CA SER A 255 -0.37 25.07 -10.87
C SER A 255 -0.98 26.17 -9.99
N TYR A 256 -0.17 27.18 -9.72
CA TYR A 256 -0.46 28.41 -9.00
C TYR A 256 0.33 29.56 -9.64
N ASP A 257 0.11 30.80 -9.19
CA ASP A 257 0.71 32.01 -9.76
C ASP A 257 0.42 32.21 -11.26
N LEU A 258 -0.76 31.77 -11.68
CA LEU A 258 -1.28 32.05 -13.03
C LEU A 258 -1.55 33.54 -13.23
N HIS A 259 -1.86 34.25 -12.13
CA HIS A 259 -2.21 35.67 -12.12
C HIS A 259 -1.59 36.41 -10.94
N GLY A 260 -1.27 37.69 -11.16
CA GLY A 260 -0.64 38.55 -10.15
C GLY A 260 -0.41 39.97 -10.66
N VAL A 261 0.23 40.80 -9.84
CA VAL A 261 0.46 42.23 -10.16
C VAL A 261 1.26 42.47 -11.44
N TRP A 262 2.03 41.47 -11.88
CA TRP A 262 2.76 41.46 -13.14
C TRP A 262 1.87 41.41 -14.39
N ASP A 263 0.57 41.13 -14.25
CA ASP A 263 -0.36 41.16 -15.39
C ASP A 263 -0.54 42.58 -15.97
N ALA A 264 -0.25 43.61 -15.17
CA ALA A 264 -0.20 45.01 -15.62
C ALA A 264 0.82 45.29 -16.73
N SER A 265 1.85 44.45 -16.89
CA SER A 265 2.89 44.59 -17.93
C SER A 265 2.79 43.56 -19.05
N ASN A 266 1.71 42.77 -19.11
CA ASN A 266 1.45 41.79 -20.16
C ASN A 266 0.04 42.00 -20.80
N PRO A 267 -0.34 41.26 -21.86
CA PRO A 267 -1.61 41.46 -22.57
C PRO A 267 -2.90 41.24 -21.76
N ILE A 268 -2.83 40.64 -20.56
CA ILE A 268 -3.97 40.50 -19.64
C ILE A 268 -4.36 41.88 -19.07
N GLY A 269 -3.37 42.73 -18.80
CA GLY A 269 -3.54 44.06 -18.24
C GLY A 269 -3.85 44.07 -16.74
N SER A 270 -4.08 45.27 -16.19
CA SER A 270 -4.27 45.48 -14.76
C SER A 270 -5.65 45.07 -14.24
N ILE A 271 -6.04 43.81 -14.42
CA ILE A 271 -7.30 43.22 -13.92
C ILE A 271 -7.05 42.13 -12.88
N VAL A 272 -7.88 42.06 -11.84
CA VAL A 272 -7.79 41.01 -10.81
C VAL A 272 -8.34 39.69 -11.35
N GLN A 273 -7.63 38.59 -11.08
CA GLN A 273 -7.97 37.25 -11.54
C GLN A 273 -7.53 36.19 -10.49
N GLY A 274 -8.08 34.98 -10.57
CA GLY A 274 -7.77 33.90 -9.63
C GLY A 274 -6.46 33.18 -9.95
N HIS A 275 -5.42 33.30 -9.12
CA HIS A 275 -4.08 32.74 -9.42
C HIS A 275 -3.99 31.20 -9.46
N THR A 276 -5.05 30.50 -9.02
CA THR A 276 -5.18 29.03 -9.07
C THR A 276 -6.41 28.60 -9.88
N ASN A 277 -6.79 29.37 -10.91
CA ASN A 277 -7.94 29.10 -11.76
C ASN A 277 -7.87 27.70 -12.43
N LEU A 278 -8.76 26.79 -12.03
CA LEU A 278 -8.83 25.42 -12.53
C LEU A 278 -9.11 25.31 -14.04
N THR A 279 -9.74 26.30 -14.68
CA THR A 279 -9.89 26.29 -16.15
C THR A 279 -8.55 26.47 -16.86
N GLU A 280 -7.66 27.25 -16.28
CA GLU A 280 -6.30 27.49 -16.79
C GLU A 280 -5.30 26.42 -16.34
N ILE A 281 -5.45 25.85 -15.13
CA ILE A 281 -4.69 24.67 -14.69
C ILE A 281 -4.92 23.49 -15.66
N LYS A 282 -6.15 23.33 -16.19
CA LYS A 282 -6.45 22.35 -17.25
C LYS A 282 -5.67 22.64 -18.53
N LEU A 283 -5.61 23.90 -18.97
CA LEU A 283 -4.83 24.32 -20.15
C LEU A 283 -3.32 24.13 -19.95
N ALA A 284 -2.81 24.35 -18.73
CA ALA A 284 -1.42 24.06 -18.37
C ALA A 284 -1.15 22.55 -18.47
N ALA A 285 -2.02 21.70 -17.92
CA ALA A 285 -1.90 20.25 -18.01
C ALA A 285 -1.95 19.73 -19.47
N GLU A 286 -2.74 20.37 -20.35
CA GLU A 286 -2.74 20.05 -21.78
C GLU A 286 -1.36 20.19 -22.43
N LEU A 287 -0.52 21.15 -22.00
CA LEU A 287 0.84 21.32 -22.55
C LEU A 287 1.69 20.05 -22.37
N PHE A 288 1.56 19.38 -21.22
CA PHE A 288 2.23 18.12 -20.91
C PHE A 288 1.66 16.96 -21.74
N TRP A 289 0.36 16.94 -21.99
CA TRP A 289 -0.30 15.92 -22.81
C TRP A 289 0.07 16.02 -24.30
N ARG A 290 0.36 17.23 -24.83
CA ARG A 290 0.86 17.43 -26.21
C ARG A 290 2.16 16.67 -26.47
N VAL A 291 3.02 16.56 -25.46
CA VAL A 291 4.28 15.79 -25.50
C VAL A 291 4.18 14.45 -24.75
N LYS A 292 2.95 13.94 -24.54
CA LYS A 292 2.63 12.60 -24.03
C LYS A 292 3.15 12.26 -22.63
N ILE A 293 3.29 13.25 -21.74
CA ILE A 293 3.63 12.99 -20.33
C ILE A 293 2.43 12.37 -19.59
N PRO A 294 2.57 11.18 -18.97
CA PRO A 294 1.50 10.54 -18.20
C PRO A 294 1.14 11.35 -16.94
N PRO A 295 -0.16 11.54 -16.61
CA PRO A 295 -0.56 12.21 -15.36
C PRO A 295 0.00 11.56 -14.09
N SER A 296 0.14 10.24 -14.06
CA SER A 296 0.76 9.50 -12.93
C SER A 296 2.22 9.86 -12.65
N LYS A 297 2.90 10.51 -13.62
CA LYS A 297 4.25 11.04 -13.50
C LYS A 297 4.28 12.53 -13.13
N MET A 298 3.14 13.12 -12.73
CA MET A 298 3.04 14.52 -12.34
C MET A 298 2.39 14.66 -10.94
N ALA A 299 2.91 15.58 -10.14
CA ALA A 299 2.26 16.08 -8.93
C ALA A 299 1.63 17.45 -9.22
N LEU A 300 0.34 17.62 -8.90
CA LEU A 300 -0.40 18.86 -9.11
C LEU A 300 -0.17 19.81 -7.93
N GLY A 301 0.22 21.06 -8.21
CA GLY A 301 0.48 22.09 -7.22
C GLY A 301 -0.78 22.76 -6.65
N PHE A 302 -0.78 22.92 -5.34
CA PHE A 302 -1.81 23.60 -4.54
C PHE A 302 -1.15 24.75 -3.76
N GLY A 303 -1.63 25.98 -3.96
CA GLY A 303 -1.14 27.16 -3.26
C GLY A 303 -1.81 27.31 -1.89
N PHE A 304 -1.04 27.33 -0.81
CA PHE A 304 -1.51 27.61 0.56
C PHE A 304 -1.33 29.10 0.90
N TYR A 305 -1.70 29.93 -0.07
CA TYR A 305 -1.66 31.37 -0.05
C TYR A 305 -2.65 31.89 -1.10
N GLY A 306 -2.93 33.18 -1.07
CA GLY A 306 -3.68 33.87 -2.10
C GLY A 306 -2.86 34.96 -2.75
N ARG A 307 -3.09 35.21 -4.05
CA ARG A 307 -2.63 36.43 -4.71
C ARG A 307 -3.66 37.54 -4.50
N SER A 308 -3.14 38.72 -4.18
CA SER A 308 -3.93 39.85 -3.70
C SER A 308 -3.56 41.15 -4.42
N PHE A 309 -4.50 42.09 -4.44
CA PHE A 309 -4.44 43.30 -5.24
C PHE A 309 -5.10 44.46 -4.49
N THR A 310 -4.70 45.69 -4.79
CA THR A 310 -5.52 46.85 -4.46
C THR A 310 -6.33 47.27 -5.68
N LEU A 311 -7.66 47.28 -5.54
CA LEU A 311 -8.61 47.67 -6.57
C LEU A 311 -8.50 49.17 -6.90
N SER A 312 -8.72 49.49 -8.18
CA SER A 312 -8.85 50.86 -8.68
C SER A 312 -10.21 51.46 -8.30
N ASP A 313 -11.26 50.64 -8.26
CA ASP A 313 -12.61 50.99 -7.80
C ASP A 313 -13.11 49.95 -6.79
N SER A 314 -13.38 50.39 -5.54
CA SER A 314 -13.94 49.54 -4.48
C SER A 314 -15.37 49.05 -4.77
N GLY A 315 -16.07 49.64 -5.74
CA GLY A 315 -17.37 49.15 -6.23
C GLY A 315 -17.28 47.90 -7.11
N CYS A 316 -16.10 47.61 -7.67
CA CYS A 316 -15.87 46.48 -8.57
C CYS A 316 -15.09 45.37 -7.86
N THR A 317 -15.77 44.30 -7.44
CA THR A 317 -15.22 43.29 -6.52
C THR A 317 -14.98 41.90 -7.13
N LYS A 318 -15.17 41.73 -8.45
CA LYS A 318 -15.12 40.45 -9.16
C LYS A 318 -13.83 40.28 -9.99
N PRO A 319 -13.46 39.05 -10.38
CA PRO A 319 -12.51 38.82 -11.45
C PRO A 319 -12.83 39.67 -12.69
N GLY A 320 -11.80 40.24 -13.32
CA GLY A 320 -11.91 41.24 -14.39
C GLY A 320 -11.99 42.71 -13.93
N CYS A 321 -12.14 42.99 -12.63
CA CYS A 321 -12.10 44.37 -12.11
C CYS A 321 -10.67 44.94 -12.10
N ALA A 322 -10.52 46.24 -12.35
CA ALA A 322 -9.21 46.86 -12.46
C ALA A 322 -8.47 47.01 -11.11
N PHE A 323 -7.16 46.77 -11.09
CA PHE A 323 -6.27 47.05 -9.96
C PHE A 323 -5.31 48.20 -10.24
N LYS A 324 -4.83 48.85 -9.17
CA LYS A 324 -3.81 49.92 -9.21
C LYS A 324 -2.45 49.50 -8.63
N GLY A 325 -2.38 48.32 -8.02
CA GLY A 325 -1.13 47.70 -7.58
C GLY A 325 -1.36 46.45 -6.73
N ALA A 326 -0.30 46.01 -6.06
CA ALA A 326 -0.35 45.01 -5.00
C ALA A 326 -1.34 45.38 -3.89
N SER A 327 -1.82 44.38 -3.14
CA SER A 327 -2.42 44.66 -1.83
C SER A 327 -1.37 45.24 -0.89
N ASN A 328 -1.84 45.85 0.20
CA ASN A 328 -1.01 46.05 1.38
C ASN A 328 -0.37 44.70 1.82
N PRO A 329 0.85 44.71 2.37
CA PRO A 329 1.47 43.52 2.94
C PRO A 329 0.63 42.86 4.03
N GLY A 330 0.66 41.53 4.09
CA GLY A 330 0.16 40.79 5.25
C GLY A 330 1.01 41.03 6.50
N PRO A 331 0.44 40.96 7.72
CA PRO A 331 1.14 41.27 8.96
C PRO A 331 2.30 40.32 9.31
N CYS A 332 2.43 39.17 8.66
CA CYS A 332 3.51 38.20 8.87
C CYS A 332 4.22 37.76 7.58
N SER A 333 3.54 37.78 6.43
CA SER A 333 4.20 37.60 5.14
C SER A 333 5.08 38.79 4.75
N ASP A 334 4.74 40.00 5.23
CA ASP A 334 5.41 41.28 4.94
C ASP A 334 5.66 41.53 3.44
N ALA A 335 4.81 40.93 2.59
CA ALA A 335 4.92 40.97 1.14
C ALA A 335 3.60 41.47 0.53
N GLY A 336 3.66 42.62 -0.14
CA GLY A 336 2.50 43.17 -0.86
C GLY A 336 2.09 42.27 -2.03
N GLY A 337 0.79 42.03 -2.18
CA GLY A 337 0.23 41.26 -3.30
C GLY A 337 0.25 39.74 -3.13
N ILE A 338 0.55 39.28 -1.93
CA ILE A 338 0.35 37.91 -1.45
C ILE A 338 -0.22 37.97 -0.03
N LEU A 339 -1.04 36.98 0.34
CA LEU A 339 -1.39 36.69 1.73
C LEU A 339 -1.24 35.19 1.97
N ALA A 340 -0.58 34.79 3.05
CA ALA A 340 -0.52 33.39 3.43
C ALA A 340 -1.91 32.88 3.85
N TYR A 341 -2.17 31.57 3.76
CA TYR A 341 -3.49 31.03 4.09
C TYR A 341 -3.90 31.34 5.54
N TYR A 342 -2.97 31.29 6.50
CA TYR A 342 -3.23 31.74 7.88
C TYR A 342 -3.63 33.23 7.99
N GLU A 343 -3.11 34.11 7.14
CA GLU A 343 -3.48 35.54 7.12
C GLU A 343 -4.89 35.73 6.56
N ILE A 344 -5.22 34.97 5.51
CA ILE A 344 -6.56 34.96 4.90
C ILE A 344 -7.60 34.44 5.91
N MET A 345 -7.30 33.34 6.60
CA MET A 345 -8.16 32.81 7.67
C MET A 345 -8.30 33.80 8.84
N SER A 346 -7.23 34.52 9.19
CA SER A 346 -7.26 35.57 10.22
C SER A 346 -8.19 36.73 9.83
N VAL A 347 -8.12 37.22 8.59
CA VAL A 347 -9.02 38.28 8.09
C VAL A 347 -10.49 37.85 8.15
N LEU A 348 -10.79 36.61 7.73
CA LEU A 348 -12.16 36.05 7.77
C LEU A 348 -12.65 35.78 9.20
N ALA A 349 -11.78 35.36 10.11
CA ALA A 349 -12.12 35.19 11.52
C ALA A 349 -12.40 36.53 12.23
N ALA A 350 -11.69 37.59 11.85
CA ALA A 350 -11.90 38.94 12.38
C ALA A 350 -13.16 39.64 11.82
N HIS A 351 -13.59 39.32 10.60
CA HIS A 351 -14.68 39.99 9.88
C HIS A 351 -15.74 38.98 9.41
N THR A 352 -16.61 38.56 10.32
CA THR A 352 -17.66 37.55 10.06
C THR A 352 -18.77 38.02 9.11
N ASP A 353 -18.78 39.30 8.76
CA ASP A 353 -19.60 39.91 7.72
C ASP A 353 -19.08 39.64 6.30
N ILE A 354 -17.77 39.38 6.14
CA ILE A 354 -17.18 38.99 4.85
C ILE A 354 -17.67 37.59 4.47
N LYS A 355 -18.28 37.50 3.29
CA LYS A 355 -18.70 36.24 2.68
C LYS A 355 -17.91 36.01 1.40
N PRO A 356 -16.88 35.15 1.41
CA PRO A 356 -16.13 34.81 0.21
C PRO A 356 -17.03 34.32 -0.92
N THR A 357 -16.86 34.91 -2.10
CA THR A 357 -17.53 34.43 -3.30
C THR A 357 -16.78 33.20 -3.80
N TYR A 358 -17.50 32.09 -3.93
CA TYR A 358 -17.00 30.88 -4.56
C TYR A 358 -17.33 30.93 -6.05
N ASP A 359 -16.30 31.05 -6.87
CA ASP A 359 -16.42 30.81 -8.30
C ASP A 359 -16.19 29.32 -8.55
N LYS A 360 -17.28 28.65 -8.94
CA LYS A 360 -17.33 27.20 -9.14
C LYS A 360 -16.62 26.78 -10.43
N ASP A 361 -16.55 27.63 -11.45
CA ASP A 361 -15.99 27.22 -12.74
C ASP A 361 -14.46 27.30 -12.71
N SER A 362 -13.92 28.36 -12.13
CA SER A 362 -12.49 28.50 -11.85
C SER A 362 -12.03 27.76 -10.59
N ALA A 363 -12.95 27.24 -9.77
CA ALA A 363 -12.64 26.56 -8.51
C ALA A 363 -11.71 27.39 -7.60
N VAL A 364 -12.05 28.66 -7.39
CA VAL A 364 -11.38 29.54 -6.42
C VAL A 364 -12.39 30.25 -5.53
N LYS A 365 -11.94 30.75 -4.39
CA LYS A 365 -12.68 31.73 -3.60
C LYS A 365 -11.99 33.08 -3.67
N TYR A 366 -12.78 34.14 -3.61
CA TYR A 366 -12.26 35.50 -3.51
C TYR A 366 -13.14 36.39 -2.64
N PHE A 367 -12.54 37.43 -2.07
CA PHE A 367 -13.27 38.48 -1.35
C PHE A 367 -12.52 39.80 -1.36
N THR A 368 -13.24 40.86 -1.01
CA THR A 368 -12.68 42.17 -0.70
C THR A 368 -12.66 42.42 0.80
N PHE A 369 -11.60 43.08 1.27
CA PHE A 369 -11.41 43.49 2.66
C PHE A 369 -10.79 44.90 2.70
N ALA A 370 -10.75 45.52 3.88
CA ALA A 370 -10.13 46.84 4.10
C ALA A 370 -10.46 47.89 3.01
N ARG A 371 -11.75 47.96 2.63
CA ARG A 371 -12.35 48.83 1.59
C ARG A 371 -11.96 48.52 0.13
N ASP A 372 -10.68 48.46 -0.22
CA ASP A 372 -10.22 48.33 -1.61
C ASP A 372 -9.21 47.20 -1.85
N GLN A 373 -8.97 46.36 -0.85
CA GLN A 373 -8.10 45.19 -0.99
C GLN A 373 -8.90 43.99 -1.48
N TRP A 374 -8.33 43.17 -2.36
CA TRP A 374 -8.94 41.97 -2.93
C TRP A 374 -7.96 40.80 -2.86
N VAL A 375 -8.45 39.59 -2.61
CA VAL A 375 -7.64 38.37 -2.61
C VAL A 375 -8.41 37.21 -3.24
N SER A 376 -7.70 36.40 -4.05
CA SER A 376 -8.15 35.07 -4.48
C SER A 376 -7.33 33.99 -3.80
N TYR A 377 -7.97 32.89 -3.40
CA TYR A 377 -7.35 31.83 -2.62
C TYR A 377 -8.14 30.51 -2.75
N ASP A 378 -7.59 29.44 -2.15
CA ASP A 378 -8.22 28.14 -2.04
C ASP A 378 -8.61 27.77 -0.60
N ASP A 379 -9.64 26.96 -0.42
CA ASP A 379 -9.97 26.30 0.85
C ASP A 379 -10.50 24.87 0.63
N SER A 380 -10.97 24.20 1.69
CA SER A 380 -11.46 22.82 1.63
C SER A 380 -12.49 22.52 0.53
N VAL A 381 -13.29 23.52 0.09
CA VAL A 381 -14.26 23.34 -1.00
C VAL A 381 -13.55 23.29 -2.35
N THR A 382 -12.64 24.22 -2.60
CA THR A 382 -11.95 24.34 -3.89
C THR A 382 -10.80 23.35 -4.02
N PHE A 383 -10.08 23.06 -2.92
CA PHE A 383 -9.14 21.95 -2.82
C PHE A 383 -9.83 20.63 -3.17
N LYS A 384 -10.99 20.33 -2.57
CA LYS A 384 -11.74 19.12 -2.92
C LYS A 384 -12.10 19.09 -4.41
N GLN A 385 -12.58 20.19 -4.98
CA GLN A 385 -12.94 20.24 -6.40
C GLN A 385 -11.71 19.99 -7.32
N LYS A 386 -10.55 20.55 -6.97
CA LYS A 386 -9.28 20.36 -7.67
C LYS A 386 -8.75 18.93 -7.52
N VAL A 387 -8.84 18.34 -6.33
CA VAL A 387 -8.51 16.93 -6.05
C VAL A 387 -9.44 15.98 -6.82
N ASP A 388 -10.75 16.22 -6.83
CA ASP A 388 -11.72 15.42 -7.58
C ASP A 388 -11.42 15.45 -9.09
N TRP A 389 -11.10 16.63 -9.64
CA TRP A 389 -10.66 16.75 -11.04
C TRP A 389 -9.34 16.01 -11.29
N ALA A 390 -8.34 16.19 -10.43
CA ALA A 390 -7.01 15.59 -10.60
C ALA A 390 -7.06 14.05 -10.48
N ASN A 391 -7.91 13.52 -9.60
CA ASN A 391 -8.27 12.10 -9.54
C ASN A 391 -8.94 11.64 -10.83
N SER A 392 -9.88 12.41 -11.38
CA SER A 392 -10.53 12.10 -12.68
C SER A 392 -9.59 12.15 -13.89
N VAL A 393 -8.38 12.70 -13.73
CA VAL A 393 -7.31 12.70 -14.74
C VAL A 393 -6.25 11.62 -14.44
N GLY A 394 -6.12 11.19 -13.19
CA GLY A 394 -5.15 10.18 -12.74
C GLY A 394 -3.77 10.73 -12.37
N PHE A 395 -3.71 11.97 -11.86
CA PHE A 395 -2.46 12.59 -11.38
C PHE A 395 -1.76 11.75 -10.30
N GLY A 396 -0.42 11.77 -10.30
CA GLY A 396 0.42 10.98 -9.40
C GLY A 396 0.61 11.53 -7.98
N GLY A 397 0.15 12.74 -7.68
CA GLY A 397 0.26 13.32 -6.33
C GLY A 397 -0.17 14.78 -6.22
N ALA A 398 -0.27 15.27 -4.99
CA ALA A 398 -0.33 16.69 -4.63
C ALA A 398 1.07 17.23 -4.34
N LEU A 399 1.33 18.45 -4.79
CA LEU A 399 2.38 19.33 -4.32
C LEU A 399 1.73 20.50 -3.58
N ILE A 400 2.31 20.94 -2.46
CA ILE A 400 1.83 22.06 -1.65
C ILE A 400 2.91 23.13 -1.62
N TRP A 401 2.58 24.34 -2.08
CA TRP A 401 3.40 25.53 -1.92
C TRP A 401 2.69 26.54 -1.00
N ALA A 402 3.04 26.69 0.26
CA ALA A 402 3.98 25.88 1.05
C ALA A 402 3.30 25.45 2.36
N SER A 403 3.75 24.32 2.92
CA SER A 403 3.09 23.69 4.08
C SER A 403 3.21 24.52 5.36
N ASP A 404 4.15 25.46 5.47
CA ASP A 404 4.25 26.38 6.60
C ASP A 404 3.34 27.63 6.49
N LEU A 405 2.56 27.75 5.42
CA LEU A 405 1.59 28.84 5.21
C LEU A 405 0.15 28.50 5.62
N ASP A 406 -0.11 27.25 6.04
CA ASP A 406 -1.38 26.81 6.64
C ASP A 406 -1.58 27.44 8.04
N ASP A 407 -2.80 27.38 8.59
CA ASP A 407 -3.11 27.88 9.93
C ASP A 407 -2.69 26.92 11.08
N ASP A 408 -2.70 27.43 12.31
CA ASP A 408 -2.42 26.68 13.56
C ASP A 408 -3.31 25.44 13.79
N LYS A 409 -4.37 25.27 12.98
CA LYS A 409 -5.33 24.15 13.05
C LYS A 409 -5.16 23.19 11.87
N TYR A 410 -4.21 23.45 10.98
CA TYR A 410 -3.93 22.74 9.74
C TYR A 410 -5.15 22.60 8.81
N THR A 411 -5.97 23.65 8.70
CA THR A 411 -7.25 23.55 7.97
C THR A 411 -7.07 23.47 6.45
N ALA A 412 -5.99 24.01 5.86
CA ALA A 412 -5.67 23.79 4.45
C ALA A 412 -5.21 22.36 4.19
N HIS A 413 -4.30 21.79 5.00
CA HIS A 413 -3.91 20.38 4.88
C HIS A 413 -5.12 19.46 5.05
N ALA A 414 -5.93 19.65 6.10
CA ALA A 414 -7.13 18.86 6.34
C ALA A 414 -8.15 18.97 5.21
N GLY A 415 -8.31 20.18 4.64
CA GLY A 415 -9.15 20.45 3.47
C GLY A 415 -8.65 19.75 2.21
N LEU A 416 -7.33 19.71 2.00
CA LEU A 416 -6.70 19.04 0.86
C LEU A 416 -6.79 17.51 0.96
N VAL A 417 -6.45 16.92 2.11
CA VAL A 417 -6.51 15.44 2.29
C VAL A 417 -7.92 14.91 2.58
N GLY A 418 -8.91 15.79 2.77
CA GLY A 418 -10.31 15.42 3.01
C GLY A 418 -10.57 14.74 4.35
N ARG A 419 -9.63 14.78 5.30
CA ARG A 419 -9.71 14.14 6.62
C ARG A 419 -9.07 15.00 7.70
N ALA A 420 -9.39 14.71 8.96
CA ALA A 420 -8.69 15.31 10.09
C ALA A 420 -7.20 14.92 10.10
N VAL A 421 -6.35 15.87 10.49
CA VAL A 421 -4.90 15.73 10.58
C VAL A 421 -4.49 15.52 12.04
N SER A 422 -3.73 14.47 12.30
CA SER A 422 -3.18 14.14 13.62
C SER A 422 -2.03 15.08 13.98
N SER A 423 -1.93 15.48 15.24
CA SER A 423 -0.82 16.30 15.71
C SER A 423 0.49 15.50 15.75
N ASN A 424 1.63 16.19 15.54
CA ASN A 424 2.94 15.55 15.57
C ASN A 424 3.26 14.82 16.89
N PRO A 425 2.86 15.27 18.09
CA PRO A 425 2.99 14.45 19.30
C PRO A 425 2.23 13.12 19.22
N SER A 426 1.04 13.10 18.63
CA SER A 426 0.30 11.86 18.40
C SER A 426 0.99 10.97 17.37
N LEU A 427 1.56 11.53 16.29
CA LEU A 427 2.38 10.79 15.33
C LEU A 427 3.65 10.23 15.97
N ARG A 428 4.43 11.04 16.71
CA ARG A 428 5.60 10.60 17.48
C ARG A 428 5.24 9.45 18.40
N LEU A 429 4.07 9.46 19.06
CA LEU A 429 3.66 8.35 19.91
C LEU A 429 3.32 7.10 19.08
N ARG A 430 2.73 7.24 17.89
CA ARG A 430 2.52 6.10 16.96
C ARG A 430 3.84 5.53 16.50
N ASP A 431 4.72 6.35 15.93
CA ASP A 431 6.01 5.92 15.38
C ASP A 431 6.97 5.44 16.45
N ASN A 432 7.02 6.08 17.63
CA ASN A 432 7.77 5.55 18.76
C ASN A 432 7.14 4.26 19.31
N ALA A 433 5.83 4.05 19.20
CA ALA A 433 5.24 2.76 19.51
C ALA A 433 5.48 1.72 18.41
N ILE A 434 5.62 2.09 17.14
CA ILE A 434 6.04 1.23 16.02
C ILE A 434 7.51 0.80 16.21
N ILE A 435 8.39 1.76 16.54
CA ILE A 435 9.82 1.54 16.80
C ILE A 435 10.03 0.74 18.09
N ASN A 436 9.32 1.08 19.17
CA ASN A 436 9.34 0.27 20.39
C ASN A 436 8.64 -1.08 20.18
N ALA A 437 7.60 -1.19 19.35
CA ALA A 437 7.01 -2.47 18.99
C ALA A 437 8.03 -3.38 18.30
N ARG A 438 8.91 -2.82 17.45
CA ARG A 438 10.05 -3.55 16.87
C ARG A 438 11.04 -4.07 17.93
N ALA A 439 11.20 -3.37 19.06
CA ALA A 439 11.96 -3.83 20.25
C ALA A 439 11.17 -4.79 21.18
N VAL A 440 9.84 -4.76 21.10
CA VAL A 440 8.87 -5.53 21.90
C VAL A 440 8.41 -6.81 21.18
N LYS A 441 8.78 -7.00 19.89
CA LYS A 441 8.47 -8.15 19.02
C LYS A 441 9.48 -9.31 19.13
N GLN A 442 10.68 -9.02 19.65
CA GLN A 442 11.66 -10.03 20.06
C GLN A 442 11.15 -10.72 21.34
N ASN A 443 10.69 -11.99 21.37
CA ASN A 443 10.56 -12.84 22.58
C ASN A 443 11.49 -14.00 22.45
N LEU A 444 12.74 -13.80 22.87
CA LEU A 444 13.74 -14.86 22.93
C LEU A 444 13.13 -16.18 23.43
N ALA A 445 12.56 -16.27 24.63
CA ALA A 445 12.09 -17.56 25.16
C ALA A 445 11.06 -18.29 24.28
N GLY A 446 10.19 -17.53 23.59
CA GLY A 446 9.19 -18.07 22.66
C GLY A 446 9.73 -18.35 21.26
N SER A 447 10.59 -17.49 20.70
CA SER A 447 11.10 -17.55 19.32
C SER A 447 12.44 -18.31 19.17
N ASN A 448 13.20 -18.47 20.26
CA ASN A 448 14.30 -19.44 20.39
C ASN A 448 13.85 -20.78 21.00
N GLY A 449 12.60 -20.84 21.44
CA GLY A 449 11.94 -22.05 21.92
C GLY A 449 12.45 -22.59 23.24
N GLN A 450 12.95 -21.76 24.15
CA GLN A 450 13.18 -22.14 25.55
C GLN A 450 11.90 -22.57 26.28
N ASP A 451 10.75 -22.01 25.90
CA ASP A 451 9.45 -22.43 26.41
C ASP A 451 8.99 -23.78 25.78
N CYS A 452 9.72 -24.32 24.81
CA CYS A 452 9.39 -25.62 24.22
C CYS A 452 9.89 -26.79 25.07
N PHE A 453 9.20 -27.93 24.99
CA PHE A 453 9.59 -29.15 25.68
C PHE A 453 9.27 -30.41 24.88
N ALA A 454 10.12 -31.43 25.01
CA ALA A 454 9.79 -32.79 24.59
C ALA A 454 8.92 -33.47 25.66
N TYR A 455 7.76 -33.99 25.27
CA TYR A 455 6.82 -34.67 26.17
C TYR A 455 7.44 -35.92 26.78
N LYS A 456 7.53 -35.96 28.12
CA LYS A 456 8.21 -37.04 28.86
C LYS A 456 7.29 -38.23 29.23
N GLY A 457 6.01 -38.18 28.89
CA GLY A 457 5.02 -39.20 29.25
C GLY A 457 5.09 -40.48 28.39
N LYS A 458 4.01 -41.26 28.42
CA LYS A 458 3.84 -42.44 27.56
C LYS A 458 3.67 -42.00 26.10
N CYS A 459 4.08 -42.83 25.15
CA CYS A 459 3.97 -42.51 23.74
C CYS A 459 2.50 -42.30 23.31
N VAL A 460 2.29 -41.29 22.48
CA VAL A 460 0.99 -40.80 22.02
C VAL A 460 0.79 -41.22 20.57
N ASN A 461 -0.44 -41.55 20.19
CA ASN A 461 -0.78 -41.83 18.80
C ASN A 461 -0.71 -40.53 17.98
N LEU A 462 0.23 -40.46 17.03
CA LEU A 462 0.52 -39.28 16.22
C LEU A 462 -0.57 -39.00 15.17
N ASN A 463 -1.49 -39.95 14.96
CA ASN A 463 -2.66 -39.77 14.10
C ASN A 463 -3.87 -39.19 14.86
N ASP A 464 -3.75 -38.95 16.17
CA ASP A 464 -4.80 -38.42 17.03
C ASP A 464 -4.43 -37.01 17.53
N ASN A 465 -4.98 -36.00 16.85
CA ASN A 465 -4.76 -34.59 17.19
C ASN A 465 -5.22 -34.23 18.61
N ALA A 466 -6.26 -34.88 19.14
CA ALA A 466 -6.75 -34.60 20.49
C ALA A 466 -5.80 -35.19 21.55
N ALA A 467 -5.29 -36.40 21.33
CA ALA A 467 -4.28 -37.00 22.21
C ALA A 467 -2.94 -36.24 22.15
N MET A 468 -2.53 -35.79 20.96
CA MET A 468 -1.36 -34.93 20.79
C MET A 468 -1.51 -33.58 21.50
N GLN A 469 -2.66 -32.91 21.35
CA GLN A 469 -2.94 -31.65 22.04
C GLN A 469 -2.99 -31.85 23.57
N ALA A 470 -3.63 -32.92 24.06
CA ALA A 470 -3.69 -33.24 25.48
C ALA A 470 -2.30 -33.54 26.09
N ALA A 471 -1.34 -34.01 25.29
CA ALA A 471 0.05 -34.21 25.73
C ALA A 471 0.84 -32.88 25.85
N CYS A 472 0.51 -31.87 25.03
CA CYS A 472 1.11 -30.54 25.14
C CYS A 472 0.40 -29.62 26.15
N GLY A 473 -0.89 -29.83 26.38
CA GLY A 473 -1.71 -28.97 27.23
C GLY A 473 -2.16 -27.68 26.54
N ASP A 474 -2.99 -26.91 27.24
CA ASP A 474 -3.55 -25.66 26.70
C ASP A 474 -2.46 -24.59 26.52
N GLY A 475 -2.51 -23.88 25.39
CA GLY A 475 -1.54 -22.83 25.03
C GLY A 475 -0.29 -23.32 24.28
N PHE A 476 -0.10 -24.63 24.13
CA PHE A 476 1.03 -25.24 23.40
C PHE A 476 0.55 -26.00 22.16
N THR A 477 1.40 -26.08 21.13
CA THR A 477 1.15 -26.81 19.88
C THR A 477 2.33 -27.72 19.54
N VAL A 478 2.08 -28.75 18.73
CA VAL A 478 3.09 -29.73 18.32
C VAL A 478 3.93 -29.18 17.17
N VAL A 479 5.24 -29.10 17.38
CA VAL A 479 6.23 -28.71 16.34
C VAL A 479 7.03 -29.89 15.79
N GLY A 480 6.94 -31.06 16.41
CA GLY A 480 7.56 -32.31 15.97
C GLY A 480 7.34 -33.43 16.98
N TRP A 481 8.09 -34.52 16.86
CA TRP A 481 8.09 -35.60 17.85
C TRP A 481 9.43 -36.35 17.89
N ASP A 482 9.61 -37.13 18.95
CA ASP A 482 10.69 -38.09 19.16
C ASP A 482 10.14 -39.52 19.25
N ASP A 483 10.70 -40.44 18.49
CA ASP A 483 10.31 -41.86 18.48
C ASP A 483 10.96 -42.66 19.64
N ALA A 484 11.79 -42.01 20.46
CA ALA A 484 12.56 -42.65 21.53
C ALA A 484 11.69 -43.41 22.56
N GLY A 485 11.73 -44.73 22.43
CA GLY A 485 11.03 -45.69 23.29
C GLY A 485 9.61 -46.05 22.83
N CYS A 486 9.17 -45.63 21.64
CA CYS A 486 7.79 -45.79 21.21
C CYS A 486 7.48 -47.03 20.34
N GLY A 487 8.51 -47.67 19.76
CA GLY A 487 8.44 -49.03 19.20
C GLY A 487 7.69 -49.17 17.85
N LYS A 488 8.37 -49.68 16.82
CA LYS A 488 7.89 -49.65 15.42
C LYS A 488 6.71 -50.58 15.04
N LYS A 489 6.02 -51.27 15.98
CA LYS A 489 5.24 -52.48 15.63
C LYS A 489 3.70 -52.47 15.65
N ASN A 490 3.00 -51.61 16.39
CA ASN A 490 1.51 -51.64 16.44
C ASN A 490 0.79 -50.28 16.46
N CYS A 491 1.49 -49.14 16.55
CA CYS A 491 0.89 -47.82 16.39
C CYS A 491 1.89 -46.80 15.82
N HIS A 492 1.40 -45.79 15.10
CA HIS A 492 2.19 -44.63 14.70
C HIS A 492 2.32 -43.73 15.94
N CYS A 493 3.27 -44.07 16.81
CA CYS A 493 3.37 -43.51 18.16
C CYS A 493 4.71 -42.82 18.38
N GLY A 494 4.66 -41.64 19.00
CA GLY A 494 5.84 -40.84 19.33
C GLY A 494 5.60 -40.01 20.60
N LYS A 495 6.60 -39.21 20.98
CA LYS A 495 6.51 -38.22 22.05
C LYS A 495 6.50 -36.83 21.43
N PRO A 496 5.38 -36.08 21.50
CA PRO A 496 5.31 -34.74 20.92
C PRO A 496 6.38 -33.79 21.48
N ILE A 497 6.90 -32.93 20.61
CA ILE A 497 7.66 -31.74 20.99
C ILE A 497 6.68 -30.57 20.92
N CYS A 498 6.47 -29.93 22.06
CA CYS A 498 5.47 -28.92 22.29
C CYS A 498 6.14 -27.55 22.40
N CYS A 499 5.62 -26.54 21.70
CA CYS A 499 6.05 -25.14 21.80
C CYS A 499 4.83 -24.23 22.06
N PRO A 500 4.98 -23.04 22.65
CA PRO A 500 3.87 -22.10 22.80
C PRO A 500 3.23 -21.78 21.45
N SER A 501 1.91 -21.91 21.35
CA SER A 501 1.18 -21.77 20.07
C SER A 501 1.32 -20.37 19.44
N SER A 502 1.67 -19.36 20.23
CA SER A 502 1.91 -17.98 19.82
C SER A 502 3.28 -17.73 19.15
N SER A 503 4.23 -18.65 19.28
CA SER A 503 5.62 -18.48 18.80
C SER A 503 6.25 -19.75 18.24
N ALA A 504 5.44 -20.80 18.03
CA ALA A 504 5.90 -22.11 17.58
C ALA A 504 6.65 -22.02 16.25
N PRO A 505 7.94 -22.43 16.19
CA PRO A 505 8.70 -22.44 14.96
C PRO A 505 8.13 -23.44 13.94
N LYS A 506 8.29 -23.12 12.65
CA LYS A 506 7.89 -23.96 11.51
C LYS A 506 9.10 -24.62 10.87
N ASP A 507 8.84 -25.64 10.05
CA ASP A 507 9.85 -26.35 9.26
C ASP A 507 11.03 -26.92 10.09
N CYS A 508 10.74 -27.21 11.36
CA CYS A 508 11.66 -27.87 12.28
C CYS A 508 11.99 -29.28 11.83
N THR A 509 13.26 -29.66 12.01
CA THR A 509 13.76 -30.95 11.56
C THR A 509 14.85 -31.49 12.49
N TRP A 510 14.93 -32.82 12.56
CA TRP A 510 16.02 -33.48 13.26
C TRP A 510 17.27 -33.44 12.40
N ARG A 511 18.34 -32.83 12.92
CA ARG A 511 19.66 -32.78 12.28
C ARG A 511 20.61 -33.78 12.92
N GLY A 512 21.44 -34.41 12.10
CA GLY A 512 22.62 -35.15 12.56
C GLY A 512 22.85 -36.54 11.98
N ASP A 513 21.93 -37.12 11.20
CA ASP A 513 22.23 -38.26 10.32
C ASP A 513 22.30 -37.76 8.87
N ASN A 514 23.52 -37.60 8.36
CA ASN A 514 23.76 -37.12 7.00
C ASN A 514 23.78 -38.25 5.95
N THR A 515 23.35 -39.47 6.33
CA THR A 515 23.59 -40.69 5.55
C THR A 515 22.37 -41.61 5.39
N GLY A 516 21.40 -41.54 6.31
CA GLY A 516 20.18 -42.36 6.29
C GLY A 516 20.39 -43.85 6.60
N GLN A 517 21.60 -44.27 7.01
CA GLN A 517 21.91 -45.69 7.25
C GLN A 517 21.76 -46.14 8.71
N GLY A 518 21.33 -45.26 9.62
CA GLY A 518 20.84 -45.63 10.95
C GLY A 518 21.90 -46.17 11.92
N THR A 519 21.66 -47.35 12.50
CA THR A 519 22.47 -47.89 13.63
C THR A 519 23.93 -48.21 13.30
N LYS A 520 24.34 -48.04 12.04
CA LYS A 520 25.71 -48.22 11.56
C LYS A 520 26.47 -46.90 11.41
N THR A 521 25.87 -45.75 11.70
CA THR A 521 26.47 -44.43 11.43
C THR A 521 26.66 -43.59 12.70
N ASP A 522 27.65 -42.71 12.66
CA ASP A 522 27.95 -41.74 13.71
C ASP A 522 27.15 -40.46 13.45
N CYS A 523 26.26 -40.10 14.37
CA CYS A 523 25.47 -38.88 14.29
C CYS A 523 26.26 -37.66 14.79
N SER A 524 26.03 -36.50 14.17
CA SER A 524 26.64 -35.21 14.55
C SER A 524 25.57 -34.19 14.92
N ALA A 525 25.51 -33.80 16.19
CA ALA A 525 24.41 -33.02 16.80
C ALA A 525 24.37 -31.53 16.43
N GLN A 526 24.47 -31.18 15.14
CA GLN A 526 24.65 -29.82 14.65
C GLN A 526 23.46 -29.33 13.84
N CYS A 527 23.11 -28.05 13.98
CA CYS A 527 22.12 -27.42 13.13
C CYS A 527 22.75 -27.00 11.79
N PHE A 528 22.01 -26.30 10.95
CA PHE A 528 22.57 -25.58 9.79
C PHE A 528 22.69 -24.07 10.10
N PRO A 529 23.52 -23.32 9.37
CA PRO A 529 23.56 -21.86 9.47
C PRO A 529 22.17 -21.24 9.31
N GLY A 530 21.77 -20.38 10.26
CA GLY A 530 20.43 -19.80 10.36
C GLY A 530 19.36 -20.73 10.95
N GLU A 531 19.78 -21.80 11.63
CA GLU A 531 18.96 -22.64 12.49
C GLU A 531 19.46 -22.58 13.94
N GLN A 532 18.56 -22.91 14.87
CA GLN A 532 18.84 -22.97 16.31
C GLN A 532 18.32 -24.28 16.91
N ASN A 533 18.92 -24.73 18.00
CA ASN A 533 18.46 -25.91 18.74
C ASN A 533 17.41 -25.52 19.79
N ILE A 534 16.15 -25.88 19.51
CA ILE A 534 15.01 -25.55 20.36
C ILE A 534 15.09 -26.30 21.70
N ALA A 535 15.12 -25.56 22.81
CA ALA A 535 15.26 -26.07 24.18
C ALA A 535 16.44 -27.06 24.39
N GLY A 536 17.45 -27.04 23.50
CA GLY A 536 18.58 -27.98 23.55
C GLY A 536 18.22 -29.45 23.27
N ILE A 537 17.02 -29.72 22.73
CA ILE A 537 16.43 -31.05 22.54
C ILE A 537 17.32 -31.93 21.65
N GLY A 538 17.57 -33.16 22.14
CA GLY A 538 18.40 -34.15 21.47
C GLY A 538 17.89 -35.58 21.68
N SER A 539 18.05 -36.44 20.68
CA SER A 539 17.61 -37.83 20.70
C SER A 539 18.54 -38.71 19.86
N SER A 540 18.79 -39.94 20.30
CA SER A 540 19.45 -40.93 19.45
C SER A 540 18.53 -41.48 18.35
N TRP A 541 17.22 -41.23 18.38
CA TRP A 541 16.24 -41.71 17.38
C TRP A 541 15.79 -40.62 16.42
N GLY A 542 15.29 -39.50 16.94
CA GLY A 542 14.63 -38.45 16.17
C GLY A 542 13.16 -38.79 15.82
N GLY A 543 12.61 -38.12 14.81
CA GLY A 543 11.23 -38.23 14.32
C GLY A 543 11.00 -37.22 13.18
N GLY A 544 9.78 -36.75 12.91
CA GLY A 544 9.56 -35.55 12.06
C GLY A 544 8.25 -35.48 11.25
N PHE A 545 7.78 -34.25 10.98
CA PHE A 545 6.53 -33.95 10.25
C PHE A 545 6.46 -34.53 8.83
N THR A 546 7.59 -34.56 8.11
CA THR A 546 7.73 -35.24 6.82
C THR A 546 8.36 -36.61 7.03
N ASN A 547 7.61 -37.67 6.72
CA ASN A 547 8.03 -39.06 6.88
C ASN A 547 9.15 -39.43 5.88
N ASP A 548 10.42 -39.18 6.25
CA ASP A 548 11.60 -39.44 5.43
C ASP A 548 12.15 -40.89 5.57
N GLY A 549 11.52 -41.71 6.41
CA GLY A 549 11.93 -43.09 6.68
C GLY A 549 13.19 -43.25 7.54
N ASN A 550 13.88 -42.18 7.94
CA ASN A 550 15.15 -42.23 8.68
C ASN A 550 15.00 -42.11 10.21
N THR A 551 13.91 -42.66 10.74
CA THR A 551 13.65 -42.87 12.19
C THR A 551 14.53 -43.96 12.80
N ASN A 552 15.76 -44.11 12.31
CA ASN A 552 16.71 -45.11 12.76
C ASN A 552 17.60 -44.52 13.85
N LYS A 553 17.84 -45.34 14.88
CA LYS A 553 18.70 -44.99 16.01
C LYS A 553 20.15 -44.79 15.54
N CYS A 554 20.82 -43.74 15.99
CA CYS A 554 22.25 -43.51 15.81
C CYS A 554 23.09 -44.67 16.39
N GLY A 555 24.18 -45.04 15.69
CA GLY A 555 25.15 -46.02 16.19
C GLY A 555 26.02 -45.45 17.32
N ARG A 556 26.52 -44.22 17.12
CA ARG A 556 27.12 -43.35 18.16
C ARG A 556 26.65 -41.91 17.96
N GLY A 557 26.74 -41.11 19.03
CA GLY A 557 26.26 -39.73 19.05
C GLY A 557 24.73 -39.60 19.09
N TYR A 558 24.23 -38.38 18.87
CA TYR A 558 22.80 -38.06 18.87
C TYR A 558 22.42 -37.03 17.79
N LYS A 559 21.12 -37.00 17.45
CA LYS A 559 20.49 -35.97 16.61
C LYS A 559 19.97 -34.84 17.49
N VAL A 560 19.86 -33.63 16.95
CA VAL A 560 19.26 -32.46 17.61
C VAL A 560 18.05 -31.94 16.86
N PHE A 561 17.10 -31.34 17.57
CA PHE A 561 15.92 -30.77 16.96
C PHE A 561 16.15 -29.29 16.63
N CYS A 562 16.40 -29.02 15.34
CA CYS A 562 16.75 -27.70 14.85
C CYS A 562 15.56 -27.07 14.12
N CYS A 563 15.36 -25.77 14.30
CA CYS A 563 14.38 -25.01 13.54
C CYS A 563 15.03 -23.79 12.90
N PRO A 564 14.58 -23.37 11.70
CA PRO A 564 14.96 -22.09 11.13
C PRO A 564 14.69 -20.93 12.10
N ASN A 565 15.66 -20.05 12.26
CA ASN A 565 15.47 -18.77 12.95
C ASN A 565 15.37 -17.66 11.88
N PRO A 566 14.17 -17.13 11.58
CA PRO A 566 14.01 -16.08 10.58
C PRO A 566 14.62 -14.73 11.01
N ASP A 567 14.75 -14.47 12.31
CA ASP A 567 15.36 -13.25 12.84
C ASP A 567 16.88 -13.24 12.58
N GLU A 568 17.54 -14.41 12.65
CA GLU A 568 18.98 -14.54 12.32
C GLU A 568 19.25 -14.10 10.89
N ARG A 569 18.50 -14.62 9.92
CA ARG A 569 18.71 -14.30 8.50
C ARG A 569 18.57 -12.81 8.22
N GLN A 570 17.75 -12.10 8.98
CA GLN A 570 17.56 -10.66 8.86
C GLN A 570 18.74 -9.88 9.47
N VAL A 571 19.27 -10.30 10.63
CA VAL A 571 20.43 -9.62 11.26
C VAL A 571 21.76 -9.99 10.60
N THR A 572 21.87 -11.13 9.91
CA THR A 572 23.06 -11.54 9.17
C THR A 572 23.02 -11.22 7.67
N GLN A 573 21.87 -10.76 7.14
CA GLN A 573 21.68 -10.44 5.71
C GLN A 573 22.75 -9.50 5.13
N SER A 574 23.16 -8.51 5.93
CA SER A 574 24.16 -7.51 5.53
C SER A 574 25.58 -7.87 5.96
N CYS A 575 25.79 -8.98 6.67
CA CYS A 575 27.12 -9.40 7.10
C CYS A 575 27.92 -10.04 5.96
N TYR A 576 29.24 -9.92 6.00
CA TYR A 576 30.12 -10.47 4.97
C TYR A 576 31.46 -10.94 5.55
N TYR A 577 32.13 -11.88 4.87
CA TYR A 577 33.52 -12.21 5.20
C TYR A 577 34.49 -11.22 4.56
N ALA A 578 35.33 -10.58 5.38
CA ALA A 578 36.48 -9.83 4.90
C ALA A 578 37.51 -10.76 4.21
N GLU A 579 38.46 -10.16 3.48
CA GLU A 579 39.61 -10.90 2.96
C GLU A 579 40.48 -11.47 4.09
N CYS A 580 41.28 -12.48 3.79
CA CYS A 580 42.18 -13.10 4.76
C CYS A 580 43.15 -12.04 5.35
N ARG A 581 43.17 -11.92 6.68
CA ARG A 581 43.92 -10.90 7.45
C ARG A 581 43.44 -9.45 7.31
N ALA A 582 42.37 -9.17 6.56
CA ALA A 582 41.78 -7.84 6.48
C ALA A 582 40.86 -7.54 7.68
N ASN A 583 40.65 -6.25 7.94
CA ASN A 583 39.66 -5.74 8.90
C ASN A 583 38.31 -5.48 8.22
N CYS A 584 37.27 -5.33 9.03
CA CYS A 584 35.96 -4.86 8.57
C CYS A 584 36.02 -3.43 8.00
N LYS A 585 35.11 -3.13 7.07
CA LYS A 585 34.91 -1.79 6.51
C LYS A 585 34.30 -0.85 7.56
N ASN A 586 34.46 0.46 7.39
CA ASN A 586 33.81 1.44 8.27
C ASN A 586 32.29 1.23 8.32
N GLY A 587 31.71 1.30 9.53
CA GLY A 587 30.30 0.97 9.80
C GLY A 587 30.01 -0.53 9.99
N TYR A 588 31.06 -1.36 10.03
CA TYR A 588 30.97 -2.79 10.33
C TYR A 588 31.98 -3.20 11.39
N SER A 589 31.53 -4.00 12.36
CA SER A 589 32.38 -4.64 13.37
C SER A 589 32.45 -6.15 13.17
N SER A 590 33.57 -6.75 13.61
CA SER A 590 33.80 -8.20 13.53
C SER A 590 32.98 -8.95 14.58
N ALA A 591 31.99 -9.74 14.17
CA ALA A 591 31.23 -10.62 15.05
C ALA A 591 32.09 -11.83 15.50
N PHE A 592 32.81 -12.48 14.58
CA PHE A 592 33.74 -13.57 14.86
C PHE A 592 34.79 -13.74 13.75
N LYS A 593 35.72 -14.69 13.89
CA LYS A 593 36.78 -14.99 12.90
C LYS A 593 36.70 -16.44 12.43
N LYS A 594 37.09 -16.71 11.18
CA LYS A 594 37.15 -18.06 10.59
C LYS A 594 38.48 -18.30 9.90
N THR A 595 39.05 -19.48 10.08
CA THR A 595 40.36 -19.86 9.51
C THR A 595 40.25 -20.71 8.24
N GLU A 596 39.19 -21.50 8.10
CA GLU A 596 38.86 -22.22 6.86
C GLU A 596 38.65 -21.23 5.69
N GLY A 597 39.35 -21.47 4.57
CA GLY A 597 39.34 -20.62 3.37
C GLY A 597 40.55 -19.67 3.25
N CYS A 598 41.44 -19.61 4.24
CA CYS A 598 42.69 -18.87 4.18
C CYS A 598 43.91 -19.81 4.14
N HIS A 599 44.98 -19.43 3.42
CA HIS A 599 46.23 -20.20 3.40
C HIS A 599 47.10 -19.92 4.65
N PHE A 600 47.06 -18.68 5.16
CA PHE A 600 47.67 -18.32 6.45
C PHE A 600 46.87 -17.22 7.17
N GLY A 601 46.61 -17.42 8.46
CA GLY A 601 45.78 -16.51 9.27
C GLY A 601 44.28 -16.79 9.11
N SER A 602 43.44 -15.83 9.48
CA SER A 602 41.97 -15.93 9.47
C SER A 602 41.30 -14.73 8.79
N ARG A 603 40.01 -14.87 8.48
CA ARG A 603 39.13 -13.82 7.94
C ARG A 603 38.06 -13.42 8.97
N GLN A 604 37.68 -12.15 9.01
CA GLN A 604 36.66 -11.62 9.93
C GLN A 604 35.26 -11.77 9.31
N TYR A 605 34.26 -12.15 10.11
CA TYR A 605 32.85 -12.05 9.75
C TYR A 605 32.33 -10.69 10.24
N CYS A 606 32.10 -9.79 9.30
CA CYS A 606 31.84 -8.37 9.55
C CYS A 606 30.36 -8.09 9.42
N CYS A 607 29.76 -7.50 10.46
CA CYS A 607 28.34 -7.17 10.53
C CYS A 607 28.14 -5.66 10.78
N PRO A 608 27.04 -5.05 10.31
CA PRO A 608 26.79 -3.62 10.51
C PRO A 608 26.76 -3.22 11.98
N ASP A 609 27.14 -1.98 12.27
CA ASP A 609 27.02 -1.40 13.62
C ASP A 609 25.62 -0.80 13.87
N PRO A 610 25.01 -0.99 15.06
CA PRO A 610 25.49 -1.84 16.16
C PRO A 610 25.29 -3.33 15.83
N VAL A 611 26.28 -4.17 16.15
CA VAL A 611 26.20 -5.61 15.83
C VAL A 611 25.09 -6.28 16.64
N GLU A 612 24.04 -6.77 15.98
CA GLU A 612 22.87 -7.37 16.62
C GLU A 612 23.10 -8.81 17.12
N ILE A 613 24.10 -9.51 16.58
CA ILE A 613 24.62 -10.79 17.12
C ILE A 613 25.81 -10.54 18.06
N ALA A 614 25.80 -11.12 19.26
CA ALA A 614 26.87 -10.92 20.25
C ALA A 614 27.22 -12.21 21.00
N GLY A 615 28.37 -12.23 21.70
CA GLY A 615 28.84 -13.43 22.40
C GLY A 615 29.27 -14.58 21.47
N CYS A 616 29.52 -14.28 20.20
CA CYS A 616 29.85 -15.27 19.18
C CYS A 616 31.12 -16.07 19.54
N HIS A 617 31.00 -17.39 19.61
CA HIS A 617 32.11 -18.30 19.94
C HIS A 617 32.03 -19.61 19.15
N TRP A 618 33.19 -20.24 18.89
CA TRP A 618 33.23 -21.56 18.26
C TRP A 618 33.07 -22.65 19.32
N GLU A 619 32.06 -23.50 19.16
CA GLU A 619 31.92 -24.70 19.96
C GLU A 619 32.89 -25.76 19.42
N VAL A 620 33.88 -26.16 20.24
CA VAL A 620 34.94 -27.12 19.90
C VAL A 620 35.10 -28.26 20.93
N GLY A 621 34.39 -28.19 22.06
CA GLY A 621 34.43 -29.18 23.14
C GLY A 621 35.75 -29.24 23.92
N ASP A 622 35.87 -30.20 24.84
CA ASP A 622 36.98 -30.34 25.81
C ASP A 622 38.31 -30.85 25.19
N GLY A 623 38.70 -30.34 24.02
CA GLY A 623 39.99 -30.62 23.37
C GLY A 623 40.08 -31.90 22.54
N ASN A 624 38.99 -32.68 22.43
CA ASN A 624 38.93 -33.83 21.53
C ASN A 624 38.60 -33.39 20.10
N SER A 625 39.54 -33.58 19.18
CA SER A 625 39.45 -33.27 17.73
C SER A 625 38.43 -34.11 16.94
N ASP A 626 37.61 -34.89 17.64
CA ASP A 626 36.47 -35.66 17.12
C ASP A 626 35.26 -34.78 16.77
N CYS A 627 35.11 -33.63 17.46
CA CYS A 627 33.97 -32.71 17.30
C CYS A 627 32.59 -33.40 17.31
N ALA A 628 32.48 -34.53 18.01
CA ALA A 628 31.23 -35.27 18.15
C ALA A 628 30.23 -34.50 18.99
N ASN A 629 28.99 -34.41 18.51
CA ASN A 629 27.85 -33.89 19.25
C ASN A 629 27.92 -32.40 19.69
N LEU A 630 28.77 -31.59 19.07
CA LEU A 630 28.84 -30.15 19.33
C LEU A 630 27.57 -29.46 18.83
N LYS A 631 27.00 -28.56 19.65
CA LYS A 631 25.74 -27.84 19.39
C LYS A 631 25.78 -26.47 20.07
N CYS A 632 25.04 -25.50 19.55
CA CYS A 632 24.82 -24.23 20.26
C CYS A 632 23.87 -24.39 21.46
N ASN A 633 23.94 -23.45 22.40
CA ASN A 633 23.02 -23.39 23.54
C ASN A 633 21.59 -23.03 23.08
N ALA A 634 20.58 -23.31 23.91
CA ALA A 634 19.17 -22.99 23.63
C ALA A 634 18.86 -21.47 23.59
N THR A 635 19.85 -20.63 23.86
CA THR A 635 19.82 -19.15 23.73
C THR A 635 20.41 -18.66 22.42
N GLU A 636 21.05 -19.53 21.63
CA GLU A 636 22.01 -19.15 20.60
C GLU A 636 21.67 -19.75 19.23
N VAL A 637 21.99 -18.99 18.19
CA VAL A 637 21.81 -19.40 16.79
C VAL A 637 23.15 -19.81 16.20
N GLU A 638 23.13 -20.84 15.37
CA GLU A 638 24.30 -21.29 14.60
C GLU A 638 24.47 -20.40 13.36
N VAL A 639 25.56 -19.62 13.28
CA VAL A 639 25.77 -18.64 12.20
C VAL A 639 26.66 -19.17 11.06
N ASP A 640 27.59 -20.08 11.36
CA ASP A 640 28.44 -20.75 10.36
C ASP A 640 29.06 -22.05 10.94
N ARG A 641 29.72 -22.85 10.09
CA ARG A 641 30.48 -24.05 10.48
C ARG A 641 31.87 -24.10 9.86
N SER A 642 32.88 -24.46 10.65
CA SER A 642 34.29 -24.51 10.23
C SER A 642 34.97 -25.81 10.65
N GLN A 643 35.77 -26.43 9.77
CA GLN A 643 36.62 -27.57 10.18
C GLN A 643 37.74 -27.14 11.16
N PHE A 644 38.16 -25.87 11.09
CA PHE A 644 39.31 -25.32 11.82
C PHE A 644 38.94 -24.13 12.71
N ALA A 645 37.66 -23.98 13.07
CA ALA A 645 37.14 -22.85 13.87
C ALA A 645 37.79 -21.51 13.44
N ASP A 646 38.44 -20.83 14.39
CA ASP A 646 39.34 -19.68 14.24
C ASP A 646 40.84 -20.04 14.36
N SER A 647 41.23 -21.31 14.53
CA SER A 647 42.63 -21.75 14.67
C SER A 647 42.95 -23.06 13.94
N TYR A 648 44.09 -23.11 13.25
CA TYR A 648 44.60 -24.34 12.62
C TYR A 648 44.84 -25.51 13.59
N THR A 649 44.92 -25.25 14.91
CA THR A 649 45.01 -26.28 15.95
C THR A 649 43.64 -26.82 16.40
N GLY A 650 42.55 -26.05 16.23
CA GLY A 650 41.17 -26.44 16.56
C GLY A 650 40.52 -27.26 15.46
N ARG A 651 41.15 -28.38 15.05
CA ARG A 651 40.71 -29.20 13.92
C ARG A 651 39.65 -30.24 14.34
N CYS A 652 38.55 -30.28 13.59
CA CYS A 652 37.63 -31.41 13.55
C CYS A 652 38.06 -32.48 12.52
N PHE A 653 38.02 -33.75 12.91
CA PHE A 653 38.27 -34.90 12.05
C PHE A 653 36.98 -35.54 11.49
N TRP A 654 37.13 -36.59 10.68
CA TRP A 654 36.04 -37.39 10.10
C TRP A 654 34.95 -36.61 9.35
N GLY A 655 35.33 -35.49 8.71
CA GLY A 655 34.43 -34.65 7.90
C GLY A 655 33.49 -33.76 8.70
N ARG A 656 33.61 -33.72 10.04
CA ARG A 656 32.79 -32.88 10.91
C ARG A 656 33.34 -31.44 10.97
N LYS A 657 32.52 -30.52 11.47
CA LYS A 657 32.85 -29.09 11.63
C LYS A 657 32.43 -28.61 13.02
N ALA A 658 33.11 -27.59 13.54
CA ALA A 658 32.67 -26.83 14.71
C ALA A 658 31.60 -25.80 14.28
N PRO A 659 30.47 -25.66 14.98
CA PRO A 659 29.55 -24.53 14.78
C PRO A 659 30.06 -23.27 15.50
N VAL A 660 29.71 -22.09 14.98
CA VAL A 660 29.83 -20.81 15.71
C VAL A 660 28.46 -20.37 16.19
N CYS A 661 28.37 -20.09 17.49
CA CYS A 661 27.14 -19.88 18.23
C CYS A 661 27.09 -18.43 18.74
N CYS A 662 25.99 -17.71 18.48
CA CYS A 662 25.82 -16.30 18.82
C CYS A 662 24.47 -16.03 19.51
N THR A 663 24.44 -15.07 20.44
CA THR A 663 23.24 -14.61 21.16
C THR A 663 22.57 -13.40 20.48
N VAL A 664 21.22 -13.37 20.49
CA VAL A 664 20.30 -12.29 20.03
C VAL A 664 19.60 -11.63 21.26
N LYS A 665 18.93 -10.46 21.17
CA LYS A 665 19.00 -9.46 22.26
C LYS A 665 17.77 -9.01 23.12
N ARG A 666 16.48 -9.33 22.86
CA ARG A 666 15.34 -8.86 23.71
C ARG A 666 14.17 -9.87 23.86
N ALA A 667 13.18 -9.58 24.72
CA ALA A 667 12.04 -10.46 25.00
C ALA A 667 10.61 -9.77 24.99
N THR A 668 9.50 -10.46 24.55
CA THR A 668 8.14 -9.87 24.27
C THR A 668 7.15 -9.96 25.44
N PRO A 669 6.06 -9.18 25.41
CA PRO A 669 4.85 -9.38 26.20
C PRO A 669 3.95 -10.51 25.68
N LYS A 670 2.90 -10.81 26.45
CA LYS A 670 1.84 -11.80 26.12
C LYS A 670 0.90 -11.29 25.00
N PRO A 671 0.47 -12.15 24.07
CA PRO A 671 -0.42 -11.77 22.96
C PRO A 671 -1.87 -11.47 23.40
N ALA A 672 -2.56 -10.58 22.67
CA ALA A 672 -3.97 -10.26 22.89
C ALA A 672 -4.94 -11.25 22.22
N SER A 673 -6.15 -11.34 22.76
CA SER A 673 -7.23 -12.19 22.23
C SER A 673 -8.18 -11.42 21.31
N CYS A 674 -8.79 -12.15 20.38
CA CYS A 674 -9.80 -11.69 19.42
C CYS A 674 -10.90 -12.76 19.32
N SER A 675 -11.89 -12.72 20.21
CA SER A 675 -12.93 -13.75 20.34
C SER A 675 -14.35 -13.19 20.40
N ALA A 676 -14.53 -11.87 20.43
CA ALA A 676 -15.81 -11.20 20.56
C ALA A 676 -16.76 -11.46 19.36
N ASP A 677 -18.01 -11.80 19.66
CA ASP A 677 -19.06 -11.88 18.64
C ASP A 677 -19.52 -10.47 18.22
N LEU A 678 -19.05 -10.02 17.06
CA LEU A 678 -19.41 -8.72 16.50
C LEU A 678 -20.89 -8.60 16.13
N CYS A 679 -21.61 -9.70 15.84
CA CYS A 679 -23.06 -9.64 15.58
C CYS A 679 -23.83 -9.24 16.84
N THR A 680 -23.42 -9.77 18.00
CA THR A 680 -24.00 -9.39 19.30
C THR A 680 -23.51 -8.02 19.78
N LYS A 681 -22.25 -7.66 19.51
CA LYS A 681 -21.62 -6.43 20.04
C LYS A 681 -21.92 -5.16 19.24
N LEU A 682 -22.08 -5.26 17.92
CA LEU A 682 -22.23 -4.11 17.03
C LEU A 682 -23.60 -4.16 16.32
N PRO A 683 -24.60 -3.38 16.79
CA PRO A 683 -25.94 -3.37 16.19
C PRO A 683 -25.91 -3.03 14.70
N GLY A 684 -26.53 -3.86 13.87
CA GLY A 684 -26.57 -3.70 12.41
C GLY A 684 -25.24 -3.96 11.70
N PHE A 685 -24.25 -4.55 12.39
CA PHE A 685 -22.99 -4.97 11.76
C PHE A 685 -23.22 -6.15 10.82
N CYS A 686 -23.84 -7.22 11.34
CA CYS A 686 -24.30 -8.37 10.57
C CYS A 686 -25.62 -8.04 9.86
N PRO A 687 -25.87 -8.59 8.65
CA PRO A 687 -27.11 -8.35 7.92
C PRO A 687 -28.33 -8.78 8.75
N PRO A 688 -29.46 -8.03 8.73
CA PRO A 688 -30.68 -8.48 9.40
C PRO A 688 -31.19 -9.77 8.75
N ASP A 689 -31.37 -10.82 9.54
CA ASP A 689 -31.81 -12.14 9.07
C ASP A 689 -33.27 -12.09 8.58
N GLY A 690 -33.43 -11.82 7.28
CA GLY A 690 -34.69 -11.89 6.54
C GLY A 690 -35.23 -13.32 6.44
N ASN A 691 -35.74 -13.83 7.56
CA ASN A 691 -36.30 -15.17 7.75
C ASN A 691 -35.27 -16.33 7.63
N ASP A 692 -34.07 -16.19 8.19
CA ASP A 692 -33.11 -17.30 8.37
C ASP A 692 -32.78 -17.55 9.86
N GLU A 693 -33.64 -18.33 10.51
CA GLU A 693 -33.41 -19.15 11.72
C GLU A 693 -32.44 -18.65 12.83
N GLY A 694 -32.63 -17.42 13.35
CA GLY A 694 -31.80 -16.83 14.42
C GLY A 694 -32.43 -16.73 15.83
N ALA A 695 -33.46 -17.50 16.18
CA ALA A 695 -34.08 -17.45 17.53
C ALA A 695 -33.63 -18.63 18.42
N ASN A 696 -33.07 -18.31 19.60
CA ASN A 696 -32.55 -19.26 20.60
C ASN A 696 -33.67 -20.07 21.32
N GLY A 697 -34.44 -20.87 20.58
CA GLY A 697 -35.56 -21.65 21.11
C GLY A 697 -35.83 -22.94 20.33
N TRP A 698 -35.34 -24.07 20.83
CA TRP A 698 -35.45 -25.39 20.18
C TRP A 698 -36.84 -26.07 20.37
N LYS A 699 -37.92 -25.30 20.45
CA LYS A 699 -39.29 -25.81 20.64
C LYS A 699 -40.29 -25.16 19.68
N GLY A 700 -40.47 -25.80 18.53
CA GLY A 700 -41.56 -25.54 17.58
C GLY A 700 -41.12 -24.90 16.27
N LYS A 701 -40.90 -25.71 15.24
CA LYS A 701 -40.74 -25.27 13.84
C LYS A 701 -41.71 -26.04 12.94
N ARG A 702 -42.34 -25.37 11.98
CA ARG A 702 -43.16 -25.98 10.93
C ARG A 702 -42.39 -26.23 9.63
N ASP A 703 -41.16 -25.73 9.55
CA ASP A 703 -40.50 -25.46 8.27
C ASP A 703 -39.44 -26.52 7.88
N LEU A 704 -39.41 -27.64 8.62
CA LEU A 704 -38.61 -28.84 8.31
C LEU A 704 -39.49 -30.04 7.91
N ILE A 705 -40.77 -29.81 7.61
CA ILE A 705 -41.65 -30.84 7.03
C ILE A 705 -41.50 -30.78 5.49
N PRO A 706 -41.15 -31.89 4.81
CA PRO A 706 -41.16 -31.94 3.35
C PRO A 706 -42.58 -31.65 2.85
N HIS A 707 -42.77 -30.54 2.15
CA HIS A 707 -44.05 -30.25 1.51
C HIS A 707 -44.26 -31.28 0.37
N PRO A 708 -45.40 -31.99 0.31
CA PRO A 708 -45.65 -32.93 -0.77
C PRO A 708 -45.63 -32.22 -2.12
N ILE A 709 -44.87 -32.76 -3.07
CA ILE A 709 -44.84 -32.29 -4.46
C ILE A 709 -46.16 -32.68 -5.09
N ASN A 710 -47.04 -31.71 -5.40
CA ASN A 710 -48.19 -31.88 -6.29
C ASN A 710 -48.50 -30.53 -6.99
N ASP A 711 -48.80 -30.64 -8.29
CA ASP A 711 -49.32 -29.65 -9.24
C ASP A 711 -48.58 -28.32 -9.50
N ASP A 712 -47.91 -28.28 -10.66
CA ASP A 712 -48.26 -27.39 -11.80
C ASP A 712 -48.43 -25.88 -11.56
N SER A 713 -47.64 -25.31 -10.64
CA SER A 713 -47.34 -23.87 -10.68
C SER A 713 -45.85 -23.58 -10.54
N THR A 714 -45.26 -23.06 -11.61
CA THR A 714 -43.87 -22.59 -11.67
C THR A 714 -43.68 -21.30 -10.88
N ASN A 715 -43.62 -21.36 -9.54
CA ASN A 715 -43.14 -20.22 -8.72
C ASN A 715 -42.71 -20.55 -7.26
N ALA A 716 -42.10 -21.71 -7.03
CA ALA A 716 -41.73 -22.21 -5.70
C ALA A 716 -40.57 -21.47 -4.96
N LEU A 717 -40.26 -20.20 -5.28
CA LEU A 717 -39.21 -19.42 -4.61
C LEU A 717 -39.55 -17.94 -4.31
N LEU A 718 -40.76 -17.46 -4.62
CA LEU A 718 -41.16 -16.07 -4.32
C LEU A 718 -41.70 -15.92 -2.88
N ARG A 719 -40.79 -15.93 -1.89
CA ARG A 719 -41.07 -15.53 -0.49
C ARG A 719 -39.96 -14.67 0.16
N ARG A 720 -39.19 -13.95 -0.66
CA ARG A 720 -38.27 -12.87 -0.26
C ARG A 720 -38.35 -11.75 -1.30
N ASP A 721 -38.24 -10.50 -0.85
CA ASP A 721 -38.37 -9.33 -1.73
C ASP A 721 -37.31 -9.33 -2.84
N ILE A 722 -37.69 -8.79 -4.00
CA ILE A 722 -36.80 -8.61 -5.14
C ILE A 722 -35.76 -7.54 -4.78
N THR A 723 -34.47 -7.85 -4.92
CA THR A 723 -33.42 -6.85 -4.73
C THR A 723 -33.23 -6.05 -6.01
N GLU A 724 -33.41 -4.73 -5.93
CA GLU A 724 -33.17 -3.81 -7.05
C GLU A 724 -31.76 -3.24 -7.03
N TYR A 725 -31.01 -3.45 -8.11
CA TYR A 725 -29.74 -2.77 -8.37
C TYR A 725 -29.94 -1.65 -9.39
N ARG A 726 -29.61 -0.42 -9.03
CA ARG A 726 -29.78 0.78 -9.87
C ARG A 726 -28.45 1.16 -10.49
N SER A 727 -28.43 1.36 -11.82
CA SER A 727 -27.23 1.69 -12.60
C SER A 727 -27.51 2.93 -13.46
N TYR A 728 -26.58 3.88 -13.47
CA TYR A 728 -26.75 5.15 -14.17
C TYR A 728 -26.01 5.15 -15.51
N LEU A 729 -26.75 5.19 -16.62
CA LEU A 729 -26.20 5.26 -17.97
C LEU A 729 -25.75 6.70 -18.30
N TYR A 730 -24.77 6.83 -19.18
CA TYR A 730 -24.21 8.13 -19.62
C TYR A 730 -25.26 9.14 -20.13
N ASN A 731 -26.36 8.68 -20.72
CA ASN A 731 -27.45 9.54 -21.20
C ASN A 731 -28.47 9.95 -20.13
N GLY A 732 -28.20 9.69 -18.84
CA GLY A 732 -29.09 10.00 -17.72
C GLY A 732 -30.21 8.97 -17.49
N ALA A 733 -30.29 7.90 -18.29
CA ALA A 733 -31.26 6.83 -18.06
C ALA A 733 -30.81 5.93 -16.90
N ILE A 734 -31.78 5.46 -16.10
CA ILE A 734 -31.55 4.54 -14.97
C ILE A 734 -31.98 3.14 -15.39
N ILE A 735 -31.06 2.17 -15.31
CA ILE A 735 -31.39 0.75 -15.42
C ILE A 735 -31.61 0.19 -14.02
N ILE A 736 -32.75 -0.45 -13.82
CA ILE A 736 -33.05 -1.24 -12.62
C ILE A 736 -32.87 -2.71 -12.99
N THR A 737 -31.84 -3.35 -12.46
CA THR A 737 -31.62 -4.80 -12.57
C THR A 737 -32.26 -5.46 -11.34
N GLN A 738 -33.32 -6.22 -11.57
CA GLN A 738 -33.99 -6.99 -10.52
C GLN A 738 -33.33 -8.36 -10.36
N ALA A 739 -32.99 -8.73 -9.12
CA ALA A 739 -32.36 -10.01 -8.81
C ALA A 739 -33.23 -10.83 -7.85
N ALA A 740 -33.34 -12.12 -8.13
CA ALA A 740 -33.95 -13.08 -7.21
C ALA A 740 -33.15 -13.15 -5.90
N ALA A 741 -33.86 -13.12 -4.78
CA ALA A 741 -33.29 -13.17 -3.44
C ALA A 741 -32.39 -14.40 -3.21
N TYR A 742 -31.44 -14.27 -2.29
CA TYR A 742 -30.47 -15.33 -2.00
C TYR A 742 -31.10 -16.54 -1.30
N PRO A 743 -30.68 -17.76 -1.67
CA PRO A 743 -31.12 -18.96 -0.96
C PRO A 743 -30.54 -18.98 0.46
N ALA A 744 -31.41 -19.28 1.42
CA ALA A 744 -31.00 -19.67 2.76
C ALA A 744 -29.96 -20.79 2.74
N ILE A 745 -29.08 -20.86 3.75
CA ILE A 745 -28.18 -22.01 3.90
C ILE A 745 -28.97 -23.33 4.05
N GLY A 746 -30.14 -23.28 4.70
CA GLY A 746 -31.07 -24.41 4.79
C GLY A 746 -31.71 -24.78 3.44
N ALA A 747 -31.97 -23.79 2.57
CA ALA A 747 -32.44 -24.06 1.21
C ALA A 747 -31.33 -24.70 0.36
N LEU A 748 -30.08 -24.25 0.50
CA LEU A 748 -28.92 -24.89 -0.13
C LEU A 748 -28.70 -26.32 0.37
N TYR A 749 -28.90 -26.59 1.66
CA TYR A 749 -28.81 -27.95 2.24
C TYR A 749 -29.78 -28.94 1.58
N GLY A 750 -30.99 -28.48 1.24
CA GLY A 750 -32.02 -29.29 0.57
C GLY A 750 -31.78 -29.58 -0.92
N VAL A 751 -30.77 -28.96 -1.57
CA VAL A 751 -30.50 -29.19 -3.00
C VAL A 751 -29.74 -30.51 -3.21
N LYS A 752 -30.04 -31.22 -4.30
CA LYS A 752 -29.44 -32.52 -4.66
C LYS A 752 -27.90 -32.59 -4.63
N ASN A 753 -27.21 -31.45 -4.84
CA ASN A 753 -25.75 -31.35 -4.83
C ASN A 753 -25.21 -30.63 -3.58
N SER A 754 -26.00 -30.45 -2.52
CA SER A 754 -25.64 -29.67 -1.32
C SER A 754 -24.32 -30.09 -0.67
N ALA A 755 -24.02 -31.39 -0.68
CA ALA A 755 -22.77 -31.98 -0.18
C ALA A 755 -21.50 -31.53 -0.95
N GLN A 756 -21.62 -30.98 -2.16
CA GLN A 756 -20.51 -30.40 -2.92
C GLN A 756 -20.36 -28.88 -2.67
N VAL A 757 -21.46 -28.23 -2.29
CA VAL A 757 -21.54 -26.77 -2.08
C VAL A 757 -21.11 -26.42 -0.66
N LEU A 758 -21.75 -27.06 0.32
CA LEU A 758 -21.53 -26.84 1.75
C LEU A 758 -20.39 -27.72 2.30
N LYS A 759 -19.59 -28.34 1.41
CA LYS A 759 -18.51 -29.29 1.74
C LYS A 759 -17.47 -28.70 2.70
N LYS A 760 -17.25 -27.39 2.60
CA LYS A 760 -16.37 -26.63 3.48
C LYS A 760 -17.13 -25.46 4.09
N THR A 761 -16.81 -25.16 5.35
CA THR A 761 -17.34 -23.99 6.07
C THR A 761 -16.18 -23.17 6.64
N PHE A 762 -16.31 -21.85 6.59
CA PHE A 762 -15.30 -20.90 7.02
C PHE A 762 -15.78 -20.20 8.29
N ARG A 763 -15.15 -20.55 9.42
CA ARG A 763 -15.50 -20.02 10.74
C ARG A 763 -14.39 -19.14 11.28
N LEU A 764 -14.73 -18.12 12.05
CA LEU A 764 -13.75 -17.33 12.78
C LEU A 764 -13.11 -18.18 13.89
N ILE A 765 -11.80 -18.09 14.04
CA ILE A 765 -11.07 -18.75 15.13
C ILE A 765 -11.14 -17.85 16.39
N PRO A 766 -11.85 -18.24 17.46
CA PRO A 766 -11.69 -17.60 18.76
C PRO A 766 -10.31 -17.95 19.33
N GLY A 767 -9.66 -17.00 19.98
CA GLY A 767 -8.27 -17.16 20.46
C GLY A 767 -7.45 -15.90 20.30
N TYR A 768 -6.17 -16.03 19.95
CA TYR A 768 -5.27 -14.90 19.78
C TYR A 768 -5.53 -14.12 18.47
N CYS A 769 -5.26 -12.82 18.50
CA CYS A 769 -5.44 -11.93 17.35
C CYS A 769 -4.43 -12.12 16.21
N ILE A 770 -3.30 -12.77 16.50
CA ILE A 770 -2.18 -12.96 15.57
C ILE A 770 -2.32 -14.28 14.80
N GLY A 771 -1.93 -14.27 13.53
CA GLY A 771 -2.10 -15.41 12.62
C GLY A 771 -3.46 -15.45 11.92
N THR A 772 -3.72 -16.55 11.21
CA THR A 772 -4.95 -16.73 10.40
C THR A 772 -6.21 -16.61 11.26
N ALA A 773 -7.16 -15.82 10.81
CA ALA A 773 -8.41 -15.55 11.50
C ALA A 773 -9.51 -16.61 11.23
N ILE A 774 -9.30 -17.50 10.26
CA ILE A 774 -10.30 -18.42 9.71
C ILE A 774 -9.91 -19.89 9.90
N GLN A 775 -10.86 -20.69 10.39
CA GLN A 775 -10.84 -22.15 10.36
C GLN A 775 -11.61 -22.65 9.14
N VAL A 776 -10.98 -23.51 8.34
CA VAL A 776 -11.64 -24.25 7.25
C VAL A 776 -12.02 -25.64 7.77
N VAL A 777 -13.32 -25.87 8.01
CA VAL A 777 -13.84 -27.20 8.38
C VAL A 777 -14.31 -27.90 7.12
N THR A 778 -13.85 -29.13 6.87
CA THR A 778 -14.27 -29.94 5.71
C THR A 778 -15.10 -31.14 6.17
N PHE A 779 -16.25 -31.36 5.54
CA PHE A 779 -17.17 -32.44 5.89
C PHE A 779 -17.17 -33.56 4.84
N VAL A 780 -17.34 -34.80 5.31
CA VAL A 780 -17.56 -35.98 4.45
C VAL A 780 -19.06 -36.22 4.25
N ASN A 781 -19.86 -36.06 5.32
CA ASN A 781 -21.32 -36.03 5.30
C ASN A 781 -21.77 -34.82 6.13
N ILE A 782 -22.65 -33.99 5.58
CA ILE A 782 -23.12 -32.76 6.23
C ILE A 782 -24.38 -33.07 7.03
N GLN A 783 -24.43 -32.61 8.28
CA GLN A 783 -25.61 -32.70 9.13
C GLN A 783 -26.18 -31.29 9.38
N ALA A 784 -27.50 -31.16 9.56
CA ALA A 784 -28.12 -29.84 9.70
C ALA A 784 -27.59 -29.04 10.91
N ASN A 785 -27.20 -29.72 11.99
CA ASN A 785 -26.58 -29.11 13.17
C ASN A 785 -25.17 -28.53 12.92
N THR A 786 -24.38 -29.06 11.98
CA THR A 786 -23.04 -28.53 11.68
C THR A 786 -23.07 -27.20 10.92
N LEU A 787 -24.24 -26.82 10.40
CA LEU A 787 -24.48 -25.55 9.70
C LEU A 787 -24.91 -24.40 10.63
N PHE A 788 -25.05 -24.65 11.94
CA PHE A 788 -25.48 -23.62 12.89
C PHE A 788 -24.52 -22.42 12.94
N GLY A 789 -25.09 -21.21 12.91
CA GLY A 789 -24.36 -19.92 12.89
C GLY A 789 -23.78 -19.49 11.54
N LEU A 790 -23.94 -20.32 10.50
CA LEU A 790 -23.42 -20.02 9.15
C LEU A 790 -24.49 -19.43 8.24
N GLN A 791 -24.05 -18.58 7.31
CA GLN A 791 -24.87 -18.03 6.23
C GLN A 791 -24.36 -18.53 4.87
N ALA A 792 -25.24 -18.49 3.87
CA ALA A 792 -24.86 -18.70 2.47
C ALA A 792 -24.12 -17.44 1.97
N GLU A 793 -22.93 -17.63 1.42
CA GLU A 793 -22.05 -16.55 0.99
C GLU A 793 -21.73 -16.65 -0.51
N HIS A 794 -21.76 -15.50 -1.18
CA HIS A 794 -21.26 -15.33 -2.54
C HIS A 794 -19.75 -15.09 -2.51
N PRO A 795 -18.95 -15.77 -3.35
CA PRO A 795 -17.55 -15.40 -3.52
C PRO A 795 -17.41 -13.95 -3.99
N ILE A 796 -18.30 -13.52 -4.90
CA ILE A 796 -18.35 -12.17 -5.46
C ILE A 796 -19.79 -11.66 -5.37
N ASP A 797 -20.00 -10.49 -4.77
CA ASP A 797 -21.33 -9.92 -4.60
C ASP A 797 -21.98 -9.49 -5.91
N ARG A 798 -23.25 -9.87 -6.09
CA ARG A 798 -24.05 -9.55 -7.30
C ARG A 798 -24.15 -8.06 -7.60
N GLN A 799 -24.05 -7.22 -6.57
CA GLN A 799 -24.12 -5.75 -6.66
C GLN A 799 -23.07 -5.13 -7.60
N ILE A 800 -21.93 -5.79 -7.85
CA ILE A 800 -20.91 -5.28 -8.75
C ILE A 800 -21.40 -5.15 -10.20
N ILE A 801 -22.50 -5.83 -10.56
CA ILE A 801 -23.12 -5.69 -11.89
C ILE A 801 -23.63 -4.26 -12.14
N ALA A 802 -24.05 -3.52 -11.11
CA ALA A 802 -24.39 -2.10 -11.28
C ALA A 802 -23.16 -1.27 -11.68
N ALA A 803 -22.04 -1.46 -10.97
CA ALA A 803 -20.76 -0.80 -11.27
C ALA A 803 -20.18 -1.23 -12.64
N PHE A 804 -20.43 -2.47 -13.07
CA PHE A 804 -20.07 -2.96 -14.40
C PHE A 804 -20.90 -2.26 -15.49
N ILE A 805 -22.22 -2.16 -15.34
CA ILE A 805 -23.09 -1.49 -16.32
C ILE A 805 -22.70 -0.01 -16.44
N GLU A 806 -22.46 0.67 -15.31
CA GLU A 806 -21.94 2.04 -15.28
C GLU A 806 -20.63 2.15 -16.08
N SER A 807 -19.62 1.34 -15.73
CA SER A 807 -18.31 1.39 -16.38
C SER A 807 -18.36 1.09 -17.87
N ALA A 808 -19.07 0.03 -18.25
CA ALA A 808 -19.16 -0.42 -19.65
C ALA A 808 -20.01 0.52 -20.52
N SER A 809 -21.06 1.14 -19.97
CA SER A 809 -21.92 2.09 -20.72
C SER A 809 -21.31 3.48 -20.86
N GLN A 810 -20.51 3.92 -19.88
CA GLN A 810 -19.76 5.18 -19.94
C GLN A 810 -18.46 5.02 -20.74
N GLY A 811 -17.95 3.80 -20.83
CA GLY A 811 -16.68 3.51 -21.49
C GLY A 811 -15.47 3.84 -20.62
N THR A 812 -15.61 3.85 -19.30
CA THR A 812 -14.55 4.23 -18.33
C THR A 812 -14.58 3.28 -17.14
N LEU A 813 -13.41 2.88 -16.62
CA LEU A 813 -13.34 2.05 -15.42
C LEU A 813 -13.47 2.92 -14.15
N ARG A 814 -13.76 2.31 -12.99
CA ARG A 814 -13.98 3.06 -11.74
C ARG A 814 -12.67 3.60 -11.15
N GLY A 815 -11.60 2.82 -11.19
CA GLY A 815 -10.26 3.26 -10.80
C GLY A 815 -9.52 4.05 -11.87
N ARG A 816 -9.98 4.02 -13.13
CA ARG A 816 -9.26 4.59 -14.29
C ARG A 816 -10.19 5.31 -15.26
N ALA A 817 -10.07 6.63 -15.33
CA ALA A 817 -10.86 7.50 -16.22
C ALA A 817 -10.56 7.38 -17.73
N GLN A 818 -9.73 6.41 -18.15
CA GLN A 818 -9.39 6.23 -19.56
C GLN A 818 -10.41 5.32 -20.27
N GLN A 819 -10.80 5.74 -21.48
CA GLN A 819 -11.53 4.87 -22.40
C GLN A 819 -10.60 3.80 -22.99
N ILE A 820 -10.58 2.62 -22.38
CA ILE A 820 -9.73 1.48 -22.78
C ILE A 820 -10.42 0.63 -23.87
N LEU A 821 -11.74 0.62 -23.92
CA LEU A 821 -12.55 -0.01 -24.96
C LEU A 821 -13.67 0.93 -25.43
N PRO A 822 -14.25 0.72 -26.62
CA PRO A 822 -15.50 1.38 -27.00
C PRO A 822 -16.60 1.11 -25.97
N ALA A 823 -17.32 2.16 -25.60
CA ALA A 823 -18.46 2.05 -24.68
C ALA A 823 -19.54 1.13 -25.29
N ILE A 824 -20.18 0.34 -24.44
CA ILE A 824 -21.33 -0.48 -24.84
C ILE A 824 -22.53 0.45 -24.98
N GLY A 825 -23.10 0.51 -26.18
CA GLY A 825 -24.14 1.47 -26.53
C GLY A 825 -25.35 1.39 -25.59
N ALA A 826 -25.81 2.54 -25.09
CA ALA A 826 -26.91 2.63 -24.13
C ALA A 826 -28.20 1.93 -24.61
N ALA A 827 -28.43 1.86 -25.93
CA ALA A 827 -29.53 1.14 -26.55
C ALA A 827 -29.57 -0.35 -26.16
N PHE A 828 -28.42 -1.03 -26.03
CA PHE A 828 -28.38 -2.43 -25.58
C PHE A 828 -28.87 -2.55 -24.13
N PHE A 829 -28.40 -1.67 -23.25
CA PHE A 829 -28.83 -1.67 -21.84
C PHE A 829 -30.30 -1.27 -21.67
N GLN A 830 -30.84 -0.43 -22.55
CA GLN A 830 -32.23 0.02 -22.51
C GLN A 830 -33.21 -0.99 -23.12
N ASN A 831 -32.85 -1.60 -24.26
CA ASN A 831 -33.77 -2.38 -25.08
C ASN A 831 -33.62 -3.89 -24.91
N ASP A 832 -32.43 -4.39 -24.56
CA ASP A 832 -32.12 -5.83 -24.56
C ASP A 832 -31.81 -6.40 -23.17
N TRP A 833 -31.29 -5.59 -22.24
CA TRP A 833 -30.79 -6.07 -20.94
C TRP A 833 -31.85 -6.76 -20.06
N ASN A 834 -32.99 -6.11 -19.84
CA ASN A 834 -34.10 -6.63 -19.02
C ASN A 834 -35.20 -7.30 -19.87
N THR A 835 -35.08 -7.30 -21.18
CA THR A 835 -36.12 -7.77 -22.11
C THR A 835 -36.13 -9.29 -22.18
N HIS A 836 -37.32 -9.89 -22.22
CA HIS A 836 -37.50 -11.33 -22.36
C HIS A 836 -37.38 -11.68 -23.86
N ASP A 837 -36.38 -12.47 -24.23
CA ASP A 837 -36.05 -12.82 -25.61
C ASP A 837 -35.96 -14.34 -25.79
N PRO A 838 -36.77 -14.94 -26.69
CA PRO A 838 -36.71 -16.38 -26.98
C PRO A 838 -35.33 -16.90 -27.40
N ARG A 839 -34.49 -16.05 -28.01
CA ARG A 839 -33.11 -16.39 -28.39
C ARG A 839 -32.22 -16.56 -27.16
N ILE A 840 -32.47 -15.82 -26.08
CA ILE A 840 -31.75 -15.95 -24.81
C ILE A 840 -32.21 -17.17 -24.02
N ALA A 841 -33.51 -17.47 -24.02
CA ALA A 841 -34.04 -18.73 -23.50
C ALA A 841 -33.42 -19.96 -24.20
N ALA A 842 -33.19 -19.87 -25.51
CA ALA A 842 -32.58 -20.92 -26.33
C ALA A 842 -31.08 -21.16 -26.07
N LEU A 843 -30.39 -20.31 -25.30
CA LEU A 843 -28.97 -20.49 -24.95
C LEU A 843 -28.72 -21.62 -23.92
N GLY A 844 -29.79 -22.26 -23.43
CA GLY A 844 -29.70 -23.38 -22.48
C GLY A 844 -29.41 -22.95 -21.04
N ALA A 845 -29.23 -23.95 -20.17
CA ALA A 845 -29.10 -23.77 -18.74
C ALA A 845 -27.68 -23.32 -18.31
N ILE A 846 -27.59 -22.48 -17.28
CA ILE A 846 -26.31 -21.95 -16.80
C ILE A 846 -25.62 -22.92 -15.85
N GLY A 847 -24.30 -23.05 -16.01
CA GLY A 847 -23.41 -23.83 -15.14
C GLY A 847 -23.53 -25.35 -15.30
N SER A 848 -24.75 -25.88 -15.40
CA SER A 848 -25.02 -27.29 -15.68
C SER A 848 -26.37 -27.47 -16.41
N ARG A 849 -26.62 -28.66 -16.96
CA ARG A 849 -27.93 -29.06 -17.54
C ARG A 849 -29.13 -28.99 -16.57
N TYR A 850 -28.89 -28.72 -15.29
CA TYR A 850 -29.92 -28.59 -14.25
C TYR A 850 -30.07 -27.15 -13.73
N GLY A 851 -29.25 -26.19 -14.22
CA GLY A 851 -29.36 -24.77 -13.88
C GLY A 851 -30.63 -24.12 -14.42
N ALA A 852 -30.86 -22.84 -14.10
CA ALA A 852 -31.92 -22.10 -14.79
C ALA A 852 -31.52 -21.78 -16.24
N SER A 853 -32.52 -21.62 -17.10
CA SER A 853 -32.39 -20.99 -18.43
C SER A 853 -33.21 -19.69 -18.44
N PRO A 854 -32.69 -18.58 -17.88
CA PRO A 854 -33.39 -17.30 -17.93
C PRO A 854 -33.50 -16.78 -19.36
N ASP A 855 -34.58 -16.06 -19.64
CA ASP A 855 -34.95 -15.53 -20.95
C ASP A 855 -34.60 -14.04 -21.15
N SER A 856 -34.11 -13.35 -20.11
CA SER A 856 -33.50 -12.01 -20.21
C SER A 856 -32.02 -12.01 -19.90
N VAL A 857 -31.26 -11.07 -20.49
CA VAL A 857 -29.81 -10.95 -20.28
C VAL A 857 -29.49 -10.73 -18.80
N ALA A 858 -30.18 -9.79 -18.15
CA ALA A 858 -30.02 -9.45 -16.75
C ALA A 858 -30.16 -10.69 -15.85
N ALA A 859 -31.29 -11.41 -15.94
CA ALA A 859 -31.53 -12.61 -15.15
C ALA A 859 -30.48 -13.71 -15.44
N ARG A 860 -30.00 -13.82 -16.69
CA ARG A 860 -28.95 -14.76 -17.09
C ARG A 860 -27.59 -14.40 -16.47
N ILE A 861 -27.25 -13.12 -16.38
CA ILE A 861 -26.06 -12.67 -15.65
C ILE A 861 -26.22 -12.88 -14.13
N MET A 862 -27.38 -12.57 -13.54
CA MET A 862 -27.60 -12.77 -12.10
C MET A 862 -27.53 -14.26 -11.69
N GLU A 863 -28.07 -15.17 -12.51
CA GLU A 863 -28.00 -16.62 -12.30
C GLU A 863 -26.55 -17.13 -12.34
N ALA A 864 -25.65 -16.51 -13.12
CA ALA A 864 -24.23 -16.91 -13.18
C ALA A 864 -23.47 -16.75 -11.85
N PHE A 865 -23.95 -15.89 -10.95
CA PHE A 865 -23.46 -15.77 -9.56
C PHE A 865 -23.96 -16.88 -8.62
N GLY A 866 -24.91 -17.71 -9.07
CA GLY A 866 -25.44 -18.85 -8.32
C GLY A 866 -26.94 -18.74 -8.02
N SER A 867 -27.61 -19.87 -7.85
CA SER A 867 -29.02 -19.99 -7.41
C SER A 867 -29.25 -21.33 -6.68
N THR A 868 -30.48 -21.69 -6.34
CA THR A 868 -30.79 -23.07 -5.89
C THR A 868 -30.64 -24.11 -7.01
N LYS A 869 -30.76 -23.70 -8.29
CA LYS A 869 -30.56 -24.56 -9.46
C LYS A 869 -29.09 -24.61 -9.89
N TRP A 870 -28.36 -23.53 -9.64
CA TRP A 870 -26.90 -23.42 -9.81
C TRP A 870 -26.23 -23.12 -8.47
N PRO A 871 -26.20 -24.05 -7.50
CA PRO A 871 -25.73 -23.77 -6.15
C PRO A 871 -24.20 -23.86 -6.03
N GLU A 872 -23.50 -24.32 -7.06
CA GLU A 872 -22.05 -24.55 -7.01
C GLU A 872 -21.20 -23.33 -6.61
N PRO A 873 -21.53 -22.07 -6.99
CA PRO A 873 -20.74 -20.92 -6.60
C PRO A 873 -20.74 -20.59 -5.09
N PHE A 874 -21.74 -21.02 -4.33
CA PHE A 874 -21.89 -20.61 -2.93
C PHE A 874 -20.84 -21.22 -2.01
N LEU A 875 -20.55 -20.46 -0.95
CA LEU A 875 -19.76 -20.84 0.21
C LEU A 875 -20.64 -20.80 1.47
N ALA A 876 -20.13 -21.31 2.59
CA ALA A 876 -20.79 -21.23 3.90
C ALA A 876 -19.85 -20.58 4.92
N THR A 877 -20.19 -19.39 5.41
CA THR A 877 -19.33 -18.56 6.26
C THR A 877 -20.06 -18.08 7.52
N ASP A 878 -19.34 -17.73 8.59
CA ASP A 878 -19.96 -17.08 9.76
C ASP A 878 -20.58 -15.72 9.39
N ALA A 879 -21.71 -15.36 10.00
CA ALA A 879 -22.47 -14.15 9.68
C ALA A 879 -21.66 -12.84 9.79
N ALA A 880 -20.76 -12.74 10.77
CA ALA A 880 -19.87 -11.58 10.93
C ALA A 880 -18.85 -11.45 9.77
N LEU A 881 -18.40 -12.58 9.21
CA LEU A 881 -17.46 -12.61 8.10
C LEU A 881 -18.14 -12.20 6.80
N ASN A 882 -19.33 -12.76 6.55
CA ASN A 882 -20.21 -12.39 5.44
C ASN A 882 -20.54 -10.88 5.46
N GLY A 883 -20.97 -10.37 6.63
CA GLY A 883 -21.29 -8.96 6.84
C GLY A 883 -20.10 -8.02 6.57
N ALA A 884 -18.89 -8.38 7.02
CA ALA A 884 -17.68 -7.60 6.76
C ALA A 884 -17.27 -7.61 5.29
N LYS A 885 -17.28 -8.80 4.64
CA LYS A 885 -16.97 -8.93 3.22
C LYS A 885 -17.94 -8.11 2.36
N GLY A 886 -19.24 -8.18 2.64
CA GLY A 886 -20.26 -7.46 1.87
C GLY A 886 -20.10 -5.93 1.89
N ARG A 887 -19.41 -5.38 2.91
CA ARG A 887 -19.01 -3.96 2.99
C ARG A 887 -17.74 -3.70 2.17
N ILE A 888 -16.69 -4.50 2.37
CA ILE A 888 -15.43 -4.37 1.62
C ILE A 888 -15.68 -4.42 0.11
N MET A 889 -16.54 -5.33 -0.36
CA MET A 889 -16.95 -5.48 -1.76
C MET A 889 -17.86 -4.35 -2.29
N LYS A 890 -18.17 -3.33 -1.48
CA LYS A 890 -18.82 -2.07 -1.90
C LYS A 890 -17.88 -0.87 -1.92
N LEU A 891 -16.61 -1.04 -1.52
CA LEU A 891 -15.72 0.05 -1.13
C LEU A 891 -16.22 0.77 0.14
N GLU A 892 -16.77 0.00 1.09
CA GLU A 892 -17.09 0.44 2.45
C GLU A 892 -16.11 -0.16 3.47
N ALA A 893 -15.85 0.58 4.55
CA ALA A 893 -15.08 0.11 5.70
C ALA A 893 -15.69 -1.17 6.33
N ALA A 894 -14.86 -2.20 6.58
CA ALA A 894 -15.30 -3.44 7.20
C ALA A 894 -15.92 -3.20 8.59
N THR A 895 -15.27 -2.36 9.40
CA THR A 895 -15.83 -1.69 10.58
C THR A 895 -15.58 -0.19 10.46
N ALA A 896 -16.61 0.63 10.66
CA ALA A 896 -16.47 2.09 10.59
C ALA A 896 -15.41 2.62 11.58
N ILE A 897 -14.52 3.50 11.11
CA ILE A 897 -13.44 4.10 11.92
C ILE A 897 -13.98 4.75 13.19
N THR A 898 -15.14 5.40 13.13
CA THR A 898 -15.81 6.01 14.30
C THR A 898 -16.22 4.98 15.36
N THR A 899 -16.51 3.74 14.99
CA THR A 899 -16.78 2.63 15.91
C THR A 899 -15.50 2.12 16.54
N ILE A 900 -14.43 1.98 15.75
CA ILE A 900 -13.10 1.57 16.23
C ILE A 900 -12.57 2.58 17.26
N THR A 901 -12.67 3.88 16.98
CA THR A 901 -12.32 4.95 17.93
C THR A 901 -13.13 4.86 19.23
N LYS A 902 -14.43 4.54 19.17
CA LYS A 902 -15.27 4.35 20.37
C LYS A 902 -14.81 3.14 21.19
N LEU A 903 -14.58 2.00 20.54
CA LEU A 903 -14.08 0.78 21.18
C LEU A 903 -12.71 1.00 21.81
N ALA A 904 -11.81 1.75 21.16
CA ALA A 904 -10.48 2.05 21.68
C ALA A 904 -10.51 2.94 22.93
N ASN A 905 -11.36 3.97 22.93
CA ASN A 905 -11.60 4.78 24.13
C ASN A 905 -12.23 3.96 25.27
N ALA A 906 -13.13 3.01 24.96
CA ALA A 906 -13.70 2.11 25.96
C ALA A 906 -12.65 1.13 26.52
N ALA A 907 -11.80 0.56 25.66
CA ALA A 907 -10.74 -0.37 26.04
C ALA A 907 -9.69 0.30 26.94
N VAL A 908 -9.29 1.54 26.66
CA VAL A 908 -8.42 2.35 27.54
C VAL A 908 -9.10 2.70 28.85
N LYS A 909 -10.39 3.05 28.84
CA LYS A 909 -11.14 3.43 30.05
C LYS A 909 -11.36 2.24 31.00
N LEU A 910 -11.54 1.04 30.45
CA LEU A 910 -11.82 -0.18 31.21
C LEU A 910 -10.57 -0.98 31.56
N ASP A 911 -9.54 -0.96 30.70
CA ASP A 911 -8.28 -1.71 30.79
C ASP A 911 -8.45 -3.22 31.06
N THR A 912 -9.54 -3.79 30.53
CA THR A 912 -9.86 -5.22 30.63
C THR A 912 -9.57 -5.96 29.33
N VAL A 913 -9.19 -7.24 29.45
CA VAL A 913 -9.01 -8.15 28.30
C VAL A 913 -10.25 -8.17 27.42
N ALA A 914 -11.46 -8.20 27.99
CA ALA A 914 -12.71 -8.24 27.22
C ALA A 914 -12.95 -6.98 26.36
N ALA A 915 -12.55 -5.79 26.85
CA ALA A 915 -12.69 -4.56 26.09
C ALA A 915 -11.61 -4.41 25.00
N ALA A 916 -10.40 -4.92 25.25
CA ALA A 916 -9.35 -5.06 24.24
C ALA A 916 -9.73 -6.07 23.15
N ASP A 917 -10.33 -7.20 23.54
CA ASP A 917 -10.79 -8.27 22.65
C ASP A 917 -11.87 -7.78 21.67
N GLU A 918 -12.84 -7.01 22.17
CA GLU A 918 -13.90 -6.40 21.34
C GLU A 918 -13.35 -5.37 20.34
N LEU A 919 -12.40 -4.53 20.76
CA LEU A 919 -11.69 -3.60 19.88
C LEU A 919 -10.92 -4.34 18.77
N LEU A 920 -10.10 -5.31 19.15
CA LEU A 920 -9.18 -5.97 18.23
C LEU A 920 -9.94 -6.87 17.26
N GLN A 921 -10.96 -7.60 17.71
CA GLN A 921 -11.78 -8.44 16.83
C GLN A 921 -12.56 -7.60 15.80
N ALA A 922 -12.97 -6.36 16.15
CA ALA A 922 -13.58 -5.42 15.21
C ALA A 922 -12.63 -4.94 14.09
N ILE A 923 -11.32 -5.19 14.21
CA ILE A 923 -10.31 -4.92 13.17
C ILE A 923 -9.93 -6.23 12.47
N ARG A 924 -9.65 -7.30 13.22
CA ARG A 924 -9.30 -8.63 12.69
C ARG A 924 -10.31 -9.17 11.67
N ILE A 925 -11.60 -8.84 11.84
CA ILE A 925 -12.65 -9.25 10.91
C ILE A 925 -12.39 -8.81 9.46
N GLY A 926 -11.73 -7.67 9.24
CA GLY A 926 -11.38 -7.21 7.89
C GLY A 926 -10.27 -8.07 7.25
N PHE A 927 -9.27 -8.49 8.03
CA PHE A 927 -8.23 -9.42 7.59
C PHE A 927 -8.80 -10.81 7.29
N ALA A 928 -9.75 -11.25 8.12
CA ALA A 928 -10.43 -12.53 8.00
C ALA A 928 -11.14 -12.72 6.64
N VAL A 929 -11.61 -11.63 6.02
CA VAL A 929 -12.21 -11.65 4.68
C VAL A 929 -11.21 -12.16 3.63
N PHE A 930 -9.99 -11.64 3.65
CA PHE A 930 -8.96 -12.03 2.69
C PHE A 930 -8.41 -13.44 2.98
N ASP A 931 -8.26 -13.80 4.26
CA ASP A 931 -7.89 -15.16 4.69
C ASP A 931 -8.81 -16.22 4.06
N TYR A 932 -10.14 -16.04 4.10
CA TYR A 932 -11.07 -17.05 3.56
C TYR A 932 -11.11 -17.06 2.02
N ILE A 933 -11.08 -15.89 1.37
CA ILE A 933 -11.09 -15.77 -0.09
C ILE A 933 -9.83 -16.41 -0.70
N ASN A 934 -8.67 -16.24 -0.05
CA ASN A 934 -7.40 -16.84 -0.48
C ASN A 934 -7.24 -18.33 -0.16
N THR A 935 -8.24 -18.96 0.48
CA THR A 935 -8.27 -20.43 0.55
C THR A 935 -8.44 -21.04 -0.84
N SER A 936 -7.94 -22.25 -1.04
CA SER A 936 -8.07 -22.98 -2.31
C SER A 936 -9.52 -23.15 -2.77
N ASP A 937 -10.48 -23.19 -1.84
CA ASP A 937 -11.91 -23.24 -2.16
C ASP A 937 -12.47 -21.87 -2.52
N GLY A 938 -12.23 -20.86 -1.66
CA GLY A 938 -12.69 -19.48 -1.89
C GLY A 938 -12.21 -18.95 -3.24
N THR A 939 -10.93 -19.11 -3.55
CA THR A 939 -10.31 -18.73 -4.82
C THR A 939 -10.87 -19.53 -6.00
N SER A 940 -11.20 -20.81 -5.81
CA SER A 940 -11.84 -21.62 -6.86
C SER A 940 -13.26 -21.13 -7.17
N LYS A 941 -14.06 -20.82 -6.15
CA LYS A 941 -15.43 -20.31 -6.33
C LYS A 941 -15.45 -18.87 -6.86
N TRP A 942 -14.51 -18.02 -6.43
CA TRP A 942 -14.26 -16.68 -6.97
C TRP A 942 -14.03 -16.72 -8.48
N ASN A 943 -13.09 -17.56 -8.91
CA ASN A 943 -12.77 -17.72 -10.32
C ASN A 943 -13.87 -18.43 -11.12
N LEU A 944 -14.66 -19.31 -10.49
CA LEU A 944 -15.86 -19.92 -11.10
C LEU A 944 -16.89 -18.84 -11.47
N VAL A 945 -17.20 -17.90 -10.56
CA VAL A 945 -18.14 -16.80 -10.83
C VAL A 945 -17.62 -15.89 -11.95
N ARG A 946 -16.35 -15.42 -11.86
CA ARG A 946 -15.73 -14.58 -12.90
C ARG A 946 -15.82 -15.24 -14.29
N ARG A 947 -15.52 -16.54 -14.36
CA ARG A 947 -15.57 -17.33 -15.60
C ARG A 947 -17.00 -17.52 -16.11
N GLN A 948 -17.96 -17.82 -15.24
CA GLN A 948 -19.35 -18.04 -15.66
C GLN A 948 -19.99 -16.75 -16.21
N VAL A 949 -19.78 -15.61 -15.56
CA VAL A 949 -20.25 -14.31 -16.05
C VAL A 949 -19.60 -13.97 -17.39
N TRP A 950 -18.28 -14.17 -17.53
CA TRP A 950 -17.56 -14.01 -18.81
C TRP A 950 -18.13 -14.90 -19.92
N THR A 951 -18.43 -16.17 -19.63
CA THR A 951 -19.04 -17.10 -20.59
C THR A 951 -20.43 -16.63 -21.01
N GLN A 952 -21.26 -16.17 -20.07
CA GLN A 952 -22.60 -15.68 -20.39
C GLN A 952 -22.54 -14.43 -21.27
N PHE A 953 -21.61 -13.51 -21.01
CA PHE A 953 -21.40 -12.34 -21.86
C PHE A 953 -21.03 -12.71 -23.31
N GLY A 954 -20.17 -13.70 -23.54
CA GLY A 954 -19.83 -14.15 -24.91
C GLY A 954 -21.02 -14.73 -25.67
N LEU A 955 -21.93 -15.42 -24.97
CA LEU A 955 -23.18 -15.90 -25.57
C LEU A 955 -24.13 -14.74 -25.92
N VAL A 956 -24.18 -13.70 -25.07
CA VAL A 956 -24.98 -12.49 -25.30
C VAL A 956 -24.44 -11.67 -26.48
N GLU A 957 -23.12 -11.49 -26.58
CA GLU A 957 -22.44 -10.87 -27.74
C GLU A 957 -22.83 -11.57 -29.04
N LYS A 958 -22.75 -12.90 -29.06
CA LYS A 958 -23.14 -13.71 -30.23
C LYS A 958 -24.62 -13.60 -30.59
N THR A 959 -25.50 -13.38 -29.61
CA THR A 959 -26.96 -13.36 -29.79
C THR A 959 -27.48 -12.01 -30.28
N PHE A 960 -26.96 -10.91 -29.73
CA PHE A 960 -27.41 -9.55 -30.05
C PHE A 960 -26.48 -8.79 -31.01
N GLY A 961 -25.29 -9.31 -31.31
CA GLY A 961 -24.29 -8.61 -32.14
C GLY A 961 -23.58 -7.46 -31.42
N VAL A 962 -23.88 -7.24 -30.14
CA VAL A 962 -23.13 -6.36 -29.25
C VAL A 962 -21.69 -6.87 -29.10
N ARG A 963 -20.73 -5.95 -28.96
CA ARG A 963 -19.30 -6.28 -28.86
C ARG A 963 -18.73 -5.82 -27.52
N ASN A 964 -17.68 -6.51 -27.09
CA ASN A 964 -16.81 -6.16 -25.97
C ASN A 964 -17.39 -6.34 -24.55
N LEU A 965 -18.58 -6.92 -24.34
CA LEU A 965 -19.05 -7.33 -23.01
C LEU A 965 -18.03 -8.23 -22.30
N GLN A 966 -17.46 -9.21 -23.03
CA GLN A 966 -16.44 -10.11 -22.47
C GLN A 966 -15.17 -9.36 -22.06
N ALA A 967 -14.67 -8.48 -22.94
CA ALA A 967 -13.46 -7.71 -22.70
C ALA A 967 -13.66 -6.67 -21.58
N TRP A 968 -14.82 -6.00 -21.55
CA TRP A 968 -15.22 -5.11 -20.48
C TRP A 968 -15.26 -5.81 -19.13
N TRP A 969 -15.77 -7.05 -19.05
CA TRP A 969 -15.82 -7.79 -17.79
C TRP A 969 -14.44 -8.13 -17.22
N LEU A 970 -13.47 -8.45 -18.10
CA LEU A 970 -12.10 -8.70 -17.66
C LEU A 970 -11.42 -7.44 -17.14
N LEU A 971 -11.52 -6.33 -17.87
CA LEU A 971 -10.97 -5.03 -17.45
C LEU A 971 -11.65 -4.51 -16.18
N PHE A 972 -12.99 -4.60 -16.11
CA PHE A 972 -13.77 -4.20 -14.94
C PHE A 972 -13.41 -5.02 -13.70
N THR A 973 -13.35 -6.36 -13.80
CA THR A 973 -12.99 -7.16 -12.61
C THR A 973 -11.53 -6.96 -12.19
N ALA A 974 -10.61 -6.67 -13.10
CA ALA A 974 -9.24 -6.29 -12.73
C ALA A 974 -9.21 -4.98 -11.92
N ASP A 975 -9.78 -3.91 -12.47
CA ASP A 975 -9.82 -2.56 -11.88
C ASP A 975 -10.65 -2.48 -10.59
N TYR A 976 -11.82 -3.12 -10.57
CA TYR A 976 -12.71 -3.09 -9.41
C TYR A 976 -12.11 -3.81 -8.21
N PHE A 977 -11.46 -4.96 -8.42
CA PHE A 977 -10.84 -5.70 -7.32
C PHE A 977 -9.48 -5.12 -6.89
N GLU A 978 -8.74 -4.46 -7.78
CA GLU A 978 -7.62 -3.58 -7.42
C GLU A 978 -8.10 -2.46 -6.48
N ALA A 979 -9.19 -1.76 -6.84
CA ALA A 979 -9.77 -0.71 -5.99
C ALA A 979 -10.32 -1.24 -4.65
N VAL A 980 -10.91 -2.44 -4.60
CA VAL A 980 -11.35 -3.08 -3.34
C VAL A 980 -10.15 -3.39 -2.43
N GLN A 981 -9.07 -3.91 -3.00
CA GLN A 981 -7.84 -4.19 -2.27
C GLN A 981 -7.22 -2.89 -1.71
N ASP A 982 -7.08 -1.85 -2.53
CA ASP A 982 -6.49 -0.57 -2.10
C ASP A 982 -7.39 0.18 -1.09
N HIS A 983 -8.71 0.09 -1.22
CA HIS A 983 -9.64 0.61 -0.20
C HIS A 983 -9.47 -0.13 1.14
N ALA A 984 -9.36 -1.46 1.11
CA ALA A 984 -9.17 -2.26 2.31
C ALA A 984 -7.79 -2.02 2.95
N HIS A 985 -6.75 -1.75 2.16
CA HIS A 985 -5.45 -1.28 2.63
C HIS A 985 -5.54 0.07 3.36
N SER A 986 -6.20 1.08 2.78
CA SER A 986 -6.41 2.39 3.43
C SER A 986 -7.19 2.22 4.73
N TRP A 987 -8.29 1.47 4.69
CA TRP A 987 -9.10 1.18 5.86
C TRP A 987 -8.31 0.49 6.98
N ALA A 988 -7.45 -0.48 6.66
CA ALA A 988 -6.66 -1.19 7.67
C ALA A 988 -5.67 -0.25 8.37
N ASP A 989 -4.97 0.60 7.60
CA ASP A 989 -4.06 1.61 8.12
C ASP A 989 -4.80 2.60 9.05
N GLU A 990 -5.93 3.13 8.59
CA GLU A 990 -6.82 4.03 9.36
C GLU A 990 -7.42 3.36 10.61
N ALA A 991 -7.79 2.09 10.52
CA ALA A 991 -8.39 1.30 11.61
C ALA A 991 -7.38 1.04 12.73
N ILE A 992 -6.19 0.55 12.37
CA ILE A 992 -5.06 0.35 13.29
C ILE A 992 -4.68 1.69 13.93
N THR A 993 -4.65 2.75 13.13
CA THR A 993 -4.40 4.12 13.56
C THR A 993 -5.46 4.63 14.55
N ALA A 994 -6.75 4.43 14.29
CA ALA A 994 -7.83 4.81 15.21
C ALA A 994 -7.79 4.01 16.52
N ALA A 995 -7.40 2.74 16.47
CA ALA A 995 -7.30 1.86 17.62
C ALA A 995 -6.13 2.21 18.55
N ALA A 996 -4.97 2.54 17.99
CA ALA A 996 -3.78 2.87 18.77
C ALA A 996 -3.89 4.22 19.52
N ALA A 997 -4.56 5.21 18.93
CA ALA A 997 -4.48 6.61 19.39
C ALA A 997 -4.84 6.81 20.88
N PRO A 998 -5.94 6.24 21.42
CA PRO A 998 -6.29 6.40 22.83
C PRO A 998 -5.28 5.76 23.78
N PHE A 999 -4.74 4.58 23.45
CA PHE A 999 -3.76 3.87 24.27
C PHE A 999 -2.46 4.68 24.41
N LEU A 1000 -2.01 5.22 23.28
CA LEU A 1000 -0.85 6.12 23.21
C LEU A 1000 -1.04 7.39 24.03
N GLN A 1001 -2.22 8.01 23.95
CA GLN A 1001 -2.54 9.23 24.71
C GLN A 1001 -2.63 8.99 26.22
N ALA A 1002 -3.11 7.82 26.64
CA ALA A 1002 -3.14 7.44 28.05
C ALA A 1002 -1.72 7.15 28.58
N HIS A 1003 -0.91 6.42 27.81
CA HIS A 1003 0.46 6.09 28.19
C HIS A 1003 1.35 7.33 28.28
N SER A 1004 1.24 8.28 27.36
CA SER A 1004 2.02 9.54 27.39
C SER A 1004 1.69 10.45 28.58
N LYS A 1005 0.54 10.23 29.24
CA LYS A 1005 0.15 10.89 30.50
C LYS A 1005 0.63 10.15 31.75
N GLY A 1006 1.51 9.15 31.60
CA GLY A 1006 2.00 8.30 32.70
C GLY A 1006 1.08 7.13 33.05
N GLY A 1007 0.08 6.82 32.21
CA GLY A 1007 -0.83 5.69 32.43
C GLY A 1007 -0.15 4.34 32.25
N ASN A 1008 -0.13 3.53 33.31
CA ASN A 1008 0.32 2.15 33.27
C ASN A 1008 -0.88 1.20 33.03
N LEU A 1009 -1.30 1.09 31.77
CA LEU A 1009 -2.41 0.24 31.32
C LEU A 1009 -1.95 -1.21 31.13
N ALA A 1010 -2.64 -2.15 31.76
CA ALA A 1010 -2.37 -3.59 31.69
C ALA A 1010 -2.49 -4.17 30.27
N GLN A 1011 -3.41 -3.64 29.43
CA GLN A 1011 -3.59 -4.11 28.06
C GLN A 1011 -2.73 -3.38 27.01
N TYR A 1012 -1.97 -2.35 27.38
CA TYR A 1012 -1.23 -1.53 26.43
C TYR A 1012 -0.26 -2.36 25.56
N ALA A 1013 0.55 -3.20 26.20
CA ALA A 1013 1.60 -3.96 25.52
C ALA A 1013 1.03 -5.03 24.56
N SER A 1014 -0.08 -5.68 24.93
CA SER A 1014 -0.72 -6.74 24.13
C SER A 1014 -1.51 -6.16 22.96
N VAL A 1015 -2.24 -5.05 23.17
CA VAL A 1015 -2.98 -4.33 22.12
C VAL A 1015 -2.01 -3.72 21.12
N MET A 1016 -1.03 -2.93 21.56
CA MET A 1016 -0.09 -2.25 20.66
C MET A 1016 0.77 -3.22 19.84
N SER A 1017 1.19 -4.34 20.43
CA SER A 1017 1.90 -5.41 19.70
C SER A 1017 1.04 -6.06 18.60
N THR A 1018 -0.24 -6.30 18.90
CA THR A 1018 -1.19 -6.86 17.93
C THR A 1018 -1.44 -5.90 16.76
N LEU A 1019 -1.71 -4.63 17.08
CA LEU A 1019 -1.91 -3.56 16.10
C LEU A 1019 -0.67 -3.40 15.20
N GLN A 1020 0.54 -3.52 15.75
CA GLN A 1020 1.77 -3.52 14.94
C GLN A 1020 1.87 -4.72 14.01
N GLY A 1021 1.56 -5.93 14.49
CA GLY A 1021 1.63 -7.15 13.69
C GLY A 1021 0.75 -7.07 12.43
N TRP A 1022 -0.42 -6.44 12.56
CA TRP A 1022 -1.29 -6.11 11.42
C TRP A 1022 -0.73 -4.99 10.55
N LEU A 1023 -0.16 -3.92 11.12
CA LEU A 1023 0.44 -2.82 10.34
C LEU A 1023 1.62 -3.29 9.47
N ASP A 1024 2.42 -4.24 9.99
CA ASP A 1024 3.54 -4.84 9.27
C ASP A 1024 3.08 -5.72 8.09
N THR A 1025 1.86 -6.28 8.14
CA THR A 1025 1.45 -7.38 7.25
C THR A 1025 0.23 -7.10 6.37
N TYR A 1026 -0.56 -6.04 6.63
CA TYR A 1026 -1.84 -5.83 5.96
C TYR A 1026 -1.73 -5.80 4.43
N LYS A 1027 -0.70 -5.16 3.87
CA LYS A 1027 -0.48 -5.10 2.41
C LYS A 1027 -0.21 -6.45 1.74
N GLN A 1028 0.20 -7.45 2.51
CA GLN A 1028 0.40 -8.82 2.02
C GLN A 1028 -0.81 -9.71 2.38
N ALA A 1029 -1.33 -9.58 3.59
CA ALA A 1029 -2.44 -10.37 4.10
C ALA A 1029 -3.77 -10.04 3.42
N MET A 1030 -3.98 -8.79 3.03
CA MET A 1030 -5.23 -8.28 2.45
C MET A 1030 -5.19 -8.23 0.91
N THR A 1031 -4.50 -9.19 0.30
CA THR A 1031 -4.44 -9.35 -1.16
C THR A 1031 -5.62 -10.18 -1.67
N LEU A 1032 -6.19 -9.83 -2.85
CA LEU A 1032 -7.20 -10.66 -3.50
C LEU A 1032 -6.56 -11.66 -4.49
N PRO A 1033 -7.24 -12.79 -4.83
CA PRO A 1033 -6.77 -13.73 -5.83
C PRO A 1033 -6.58 -13.06 -7.19
N ASP A 1034 -5.48 -13.41 -7.87
CA ASP A 1034 -4.96 -12.72 -9.05
C ASP A 1034 -6.04 -12.20 -10.01
N SER A 1035 -6.12 -10.87 -10.10
CA SER A 1035 -7.04 -10.14 -10.95
C SER A 1035 -6.43 -9.81 -12.32
N SER A 1036 -5.10 -9.97 -12.47
CA SER A 1036 -4.36 -9.69 -13.70
C SER A 1036 -4.74 -10.64 -14.84
N THR A 1037 -4.44 -10.23 -16.07
CA THR A 1037 -5.13 -10.66 -17.30
C THR A 1037 -4.86 -12.11 -17.75
N THR A 1038 -4.14 -12.90 -16.98
CA THR A 1038 -3.96 -14.34 -17.22
C THR A 1038 -4.92 -15.18 -16.38
N PHE A 1039 -6.04 -15.58 -16.98
CA PHE A 1039 -6.67 -16.84 -16.58
C PHE A 1039 -5.61 -17.94 -16.68
N GLY A 1040 -5.19 -18.49 -15.54
CA GLY A 1040 -4.23 -19.59 -15.50
C GLY A 1040 -4.70 -20.75 -16.39
N PHE A 1041 -3.98 -20.94 -17.50
CA PHE A 1041 -4.02 -22.08 -18.41
C PHE A 1041 -5.41 -22.62 -18.78
N ILE A 1042 -5.97 -22.12 -19.88
CA ILE A 1042 -6.91 -22.91 -20.71
C ILE A 1042 -6.10 -24.00 -21.44
N THR A 1043 -5.68 -25.04 -20.70
CA THR A 1043 -5.07 -26.27 -21.24
C THR A 1043 -5.73 -27.54 -20.68
N GLY A 1044 -6.97 -27.41 -20.18
CA GLY A 1044 -7.87 -28.54 -19.93
C GLY A 1044 -8.86 -28.67 -21.09
N PRO A 1045 -9.00 -29.84 -21.74
CA PRO A 1045 -9.98 -30.02 -22.80
C PRO A 1045 -11.40 -29.93 -22.24
N VAL A 1046 -12.22 -29.08 -22.86
CA VAL A 1046 -13.67 -29.10 -22.66
C VAL A 1046 -14.21 -30.39 -23.30
N PRO A 1047 -14.94 -31.26 -22.58
CA PRO A 1047 -15.63 -32.38 -23.20
C PRO A 1047 -16.70 -31.85 -24.17
N PRO A 1048 -16.90 -32.49 -25.34
CA PRO A 1048 -17.80 -32.01 -26.39
C PRO A 1048 -19.29 -31.96 -25.98
#